data_AF-A0A7S0D008-F1
#
_entry.id   AF-A0A7S0D008-F1
#
_cell.length_a   1.000
_cell.length_b   1.000
_cell.length_c   1.000
_cell.angle_alpha   90.00
_cell.angle_beta   90.00
_cell.angle_gamma   90.00
#
_symmetry.space_group_name_H-M   'P 1'
#
loop_
_entity.id
_entity.type
_entity.pdbx_description
1 polymer ?
#
loop_
_entity_poly.entity_id
_entity_poly.type
_entity_poly.pdbx_seq_one_letter_code
_entity_poly.pdbx_strand_id
1 'polypeptide(L)'
;VCEMLDGPGRRSRGNVVLTKMVDAEETVWAPRLGLRGVVDAVAVGKLESVGVDGGGDSKPSVSSGIVPVELKTGYWRSPVEHGAQLSLYTLMLAERYKQRVPFGLLHYTRHPGGGTAAGAASRNKKDDETLAIRPGKRDLAFLMLRRNALAGALCTNRGGSAADGADAESRDDHVGSGSVARGGVPFALGALPPMEQCRSECERCFVRDACLTVNAALEGGAERSADPAIAALARETVGHITPALAKDLKRWLALVDMEAAASAARRATPWMPVEDVRRRGAFAVAGLKLAPSKKFAEASAEGQGGVSANSRRYDLSEDEETDGSAAAEEKARTKDSGSGSAPRPFVYKLYLPSASSSGEKSKSTDLAALRAGDRLVLSRERGGVVVGRVIVLDVVFDPLPHEVASGIEYAVAARVESERVVRFHGPGAATDADAWRVDRDDGGGTMSGRVRAALVDAFASKNERAVALRRRLFELAPPAFDFDAADDALQKLSPSGAAIVSALNDEQRSAVRGVLAARDYALIQGFPGAGKSATLAAIVRALVDAGKSVLVTSHTHSAVDNVLERLPGVGVDAFVRAGGEGGKASAAAAAFCPGGAKHAARSVEELRALADASAVVGATCYAAANHPLIARRRARRSARASAEETVLDAAKNEHETETGFFDVVLVDEAGQMTLPASVPALLRGAVFVLVGDPAQLPPL
;
A
#
# COMPACT_ATOMS: atom_id res chain seq x y z
N VAL A 1 22.78 -28.78 11.74
CA VAL A 1 22.90 -28.32 13.14
C VAL A 1 22.58 -26.84 13.20
N CYS A 2 21.69 -26.42 14.09
CA CYS A 2 21.36 -25.01 14.34
C CYS A 2 21.42 -24.70 15.83
N GLU A 3 21.61 -23.43 16.18
CA GLU A 3 21.39 -22.95 17.55
C GLU A 3 19.89 -22.90 17.83
N MET A 4 19.51 -23.27 19.04
CA MET A 4 18.14 -23.26 19.53
C MET A 4 17.99 -22.22 20.66
N LEU A 5 16.97 -21.38 20.56
CA LEU A 5 16.58 -20.42 21.59
C LEU A 5 15.34 -20.92 22.32
N ASP A 6 15.51 -21.29 23.59
CA ASP A 6 14.49 -21.89 24.47
C ASP A 6 13.91 -20.87 25.47
N GLY A 7 13.87 -19.60 25.06
CA GLY A 7 13.49 -18.45 25.88
C GLY A 7 14.68 -17.54 26.23
N PRO A 8 14.46 -16.50 27.06
CA PRO A 8 15.47 -15.49 27.36
C PRO A 8 16.74 -16.11 27.97
N GLY A 9 17.88 -15.94 27.29
CA GLY A 9 19.19 -16.41 27.76
C GLY A 9 19.44 -17.92 27.72
N ARG A 10 18.47 -18.74 27.26
CA ARG A 10 18.64 -20.20 27.15
C ARG A 10 18.96 -20.60 25.72
N ARG A 11 20.19 -21.08 25.51
CA ARG A 11 20.71 -21.52 24.22
C ARG A 11 21.01 -23.02 24.29
N SER A 12 20.59 -23.76 23.27
CA SER A 12 20.89 -25.17 23.09
C SER A 12 21.27 -25.45 21.63
N ARG A 13 21.65 -26.68 21.27
CA ARG A 13 21.93 -27.08 19.89
C ARG A 13 20.98 -28.17 19.44
N GLY A 14 20.59 -28.12 18.18
CA GLY A 14 19.69 -29.10 17.59
C GLY A 14 19.96 -29.36 16.12
N ASN A 15 19.37 -30.43 15.60
CA ASN A 15 19.30 -30.71 14.19
C ASN A 15 17.89 -30.40 13.69
N VAL A 16 17.82 -29.52 12.69
CA VAL A 16 16.56 -29.21 12.01
C VAL A 16 16.56 -29.80 10.61
N VAL A 17 15.44 -30.40 10.23
CA VAL A 17 15.18 -30.89 8.87
C VAL A 17 13.84 -30.33 8.41
N LEU A 18 13.83 -29.69 7.24
CA LEU A 18 12.60 -29.31 6.55
C LEU A 18 12.28 -30.40 5.53
N THR A 19 11.12 -31.02 5.67
CA THR A 19 10.72 -32.18 4.86
C THR A 19 9.86 -31.79 3.66
N LYS A 20 9.03 -30.76 3.82
CA LYS A 20 8.12 -30.29 2.78
C LYS A 20 7.84 -28.80 2.94
N MET A 21 7.90 -28.04 1.85
CA MET A 21 7.38 -26.68 1.82
C MET A 21 5.85 -26.74 1.72
N VAL A 22 5.17 -26.11 2.67
CA VAL A 22 3.71 -26.00 2.71
C VAL A 22 3.26 -24.80 1.94
N ASP A 23 3.79 -23.59 2.22
CA ASP A 23 3.48 -22.34 1.51
C ASP A 23 4.65 -21.33 1.56
N ALA A 24 4.63 -20.32 0.70
CA ALA A 24 5.56 -19.20 0.65
C ALA A 24 4.77 -17.89 0.68
N GLU A 25 5.29 -16.87 1.37
CA GLU A 25 4.65 -15.57 1.65
C GLU A 25 3.17 -15.69 2.02
N GLU A 26 2.86 -16.58 2.96
CA GLU A 26 1.50 -16.88 3.35
C GLU A 26 0.91 -15.73 4.18
N THR A 27 -0.14 -15.08 3.66
CA THR A 27 -0.87 -14.06 4.42
C THR A 27 -1.80 -14.72 5.42
N VAL A 28 -1.53 -14.52 6.72
CA VAL A 28 -2.28 -15.14 7.82
C VAL A 28 -3.05 -14.08 8.60
N TRP A 29 -4.36 -14.32 8.77
CA TRP A 29 -5.24 -13.52 9.61
C TRP A 29 -5.71 -14.40 10.76
N ALA A 30 -5.41 -13.98 11.98
CA ALA A 30 -5.71 -14.68 13.22
C ALA A 30 -6.68 -13.84 14.07
N PRO A 31 -7.99 -13.83 13.72
CA PRO A 31 -8.96 -12.91 14.30
C PRO A 31 -9.17 -13.14 15.80
N ARG A 32 -9.10 -14.39 16.30
CA ARG A 32 -9.20 -14.66 17.74
C ARG A 32 -8.05 -14.03 18.52
N LEU A 33 -6.89 -13.93 17.86
CA LEU A 33 -5.69 -13.33 18.41
C LEU A 33 -5.50 -11.86 18.04
N GLY A 34 -6.39 -11.24 17.26
CA GLY A 34 -6.23 -9.85 16.81
C GLY A 34 -4.90 -9.60 16.09
N LEU A 35 -4.39 -10.61 15.37
CA LEU A 35 -3.10 -10.57 14.68
C LEU A 35 -3.29 -10.80 13.18
N ARG A 36 -2.40 -10.18 12.41
CA ARG A 36 -2.25 -10.42 10.97
C ARG A 36 -0.77 -10.33 10.61
N GLY A 37 -0.34 -11.06 9.59
CA GLY A 37 1.03 -11.03 9.11
C GLY A 37 1.21 -11.79 7.80
N VAL A 38 2.42 -11.72 7.25
CA VAL A 38 2.84 -12.48 6.07
C VAL A 38 4.04 -13.31 6.49
N VAL A 39 3.92 -14.63 6.40
CA VAL A 39 5.00 -15.56 6.77
C VAL A 39 5.81 -15.88 5.52
N ASP A 40 7.12 -15.64 5.53
CA ASP A 40 7.97 -15.82 4.34
C ASP A 40 7.89 -17.24 3.77
N ALA A 41 7.95 -18.25 4.64
CA ALA A 41 7.61 -19.61 4.26
C ALA A 41 7.00 -20.41 5.41
N VAL A 42 6.17 -21.37 5.05
CA VAL A 42 5.56 -22.34 5.95
C VAL A 42 5.98 -23.71 5.49
N ALA A 43 6.50 -24.53 6.39
CA ALA A 43 7.07 -25.83 6.06
C ALA A 43 6.69 -26.89 7.10
N VAL A 44 6.86 -28.16 6.75
CA VAL A 44 6.84 -29.28 7.69
C VAL A 44 8.27 -29.49 8.20
N GLY A 45 8.51 -29.13 9.45
CA GLY A 45 9.82 -29.18 10.08
C GLY A 45 9.90 -30.25 11.16
N LYS A 46 11.08 -30.84 11.32
CA LYS A 46 11.47 -31.71 12.43
C LYS A 46 12.69 -31.09 13.13
N LEU A 47 12.64 -30.94 14.45
CA LEU A 47 13.71 -30.42 15.29
C LEU A 47 14.07 -31.45 16.35
N GLU A 48 15.32 -31.86 16.37
CA GLU A 48 15.90 -32.82 17.32
C GLU A 48 16.92 -32.10 18.20
N SER A 49 16.68 -32.01 19.50
CA SER A 49 17.66 -31.42 20.43
C SER A 49 18.83 -32.38 20.67
N VAL A 50 20.06 -31.87 20.59
CA VAL A 50 21.26 -32.61 21.00
C VAL A 50 21.41 -32.43 22.53
N GLY A 51 21.49 -33.54 23.27
CA GLY A 51 21.74 -33.51 24.71
C GLY A 51 23.05 -32.77 25.00
N VAL A 52 23.06 -31.89 26.00
CA VAL A 52 24.27 -31.17 26.40
C VAL A 52 25.18 -32.18 27.10
N ASP A 53 26.38 -32.40 26.55
CA ASP A 53 27.41 -33.21 27.20
C ASP A 53 27.73 -32.65 28.59
N GLY A 54 27.37 -33.41 29.64
CA GLY A 54 27.74 -33.12 31.01
C GLY A 54 26.62 -33.28 32.03
N GLY A 55 26.27 -34.53 32.35
CA GLY A 55 25.61 -34.89 33.62
C GLY A 55 24.08 -34.87 33.61
N GLY A 56 23.47 -36.00 33.22
CA GLY A 56 22.08 -36.33 33.55
C GLY A 56 21.18 -36.62 32.35
N ASP A 57 20.88 -37.92 32.17
CA ASP A 57 19.71 -38.63 31.61
C ASP A 57 18.57 -37.85 30.88
N SER A 58 18.87 -36.79 30.13
CA SER A 58 17.87 -36.03 29.38
C SER A 58 17.69 -36.66 27.99
N LYS A 59 16.59 -37.42 27.83
CA LYS A 59 16.20 -38.00 26.53
C LYS A 59 16.13 -36.91 25.46
N PRO A 60 16.66 -37.14 24.24
CA PRO A 60 16.56 -36.20 23.13
C PRO A 60 15.09 -35.88 22.85
N SER A 61 14.74 -34.59 22.85
CA SER A 61 13.39 -34.14 22.52
C SER A 61 13.27 -33.96 21.00
N VAL A 62 12.29 -34.63 20.40
CA VAL A 62 11.94 -34.47 18.99
C VAL A 62 10.63 -33.69 18.89
N SER A 63 10.63 -32.62 18.12
CA SER A 63 9.44 -31.81 17.82
C SER A 63 9.22 -31.78 16.32
N SER A 64 8.02 -32.08 15.86
CA SER A 64 7.66 -32.04 14.44
C SER A 64 6.31 -31.40 14.22
N GLY A 65 6.13 -30.73 13.08
CA GLY A 65 4.85 -30.14 12.69
C GLY A 65 5.01 -29.05 11.63
N ILE A 66 3.93 -28.31 11.39
CA ILE A 66 4.00 -27.09 10.59
C ILE A 66 4.76 -26.03 11.37
N VAL A 67 5.72 -25.39 10.71
CA VAL A 67 6.59 -24.36 11.28
C VAL A 67 6.72 -23.16 10.33
N PRO A 68 6.75 -21.93 10.88
CA PRO A 68 7.13 -20.75 10.12
C PRO A 68 8.65 -20.71 9.90
N VAL A 69 9.04 -20.25 8.73
CA VAL A 69 10.42 -19.91 8.37
C VAL A 69 10.43 -18.43 8.01
N GLU A 70 11.21 -17.65 8.76
CA GLU A 70 11.43 -16.22 8.53
C GLU A 70 12.82 -16.00 7.94
N LEU A 71 12.90 -15.21 6.88
CA LEU A 71 14.14 -14.88 6.18
C LEU A 71 14.54 -13.44 6.54
N LYS A 72 15.81 -13.23 6.90
CA LYS A 72 16.36 -11.90 7.20
C LYS A 72 17.63 -11.64 6.42
N THR A 73 17.68 -10.49 5.76
CA THR A 73 18.83 -9.99 5.00
C THR A 73 19.52 -8.84 5.75
N GLY A 74 20.82 -8.61 5.51
CA GLY A 74 21.53 -7.42 5.99
C GLY A 74 22.30 -7.64 7.30
N TYR A 75 22.62 -6.56 8.03
CA TYR A 75 23.37 -6.65 9.29
C TYR A 75 22.42 -6.74 10.49
N TRP A 76 22.58 -7.76 11.34
CA TRP A 76 21.77 -7.94 12.56
C TRP A 76 22.65 -7.89 13.81
N ARG A 77 22.15 -7.21 14.85
CA ARG A 77 22.82 -7.10 16.17
C ARG A 77 22.18 -8.01 17.22
N SER A 78 20.86 -8.16 17.18
CA SER A 78 20.06 -8.88 18.18
C SER A 78 18.93 -9.66 17.49
N PRO A 79 18.68 -10.92 17.88
CA PRO A 79 17.55 -11.68 17.38
C PRO A 79 16.24 -11.42 18.16
N VAL A 80 16.20 -10.45 19.10
CA VAL A 80 15.04 -10.27 19.98
C VAL A 80 13.78 -9.87 19.19
N GLU A 81 13.85 -8.86 18.35
CA GLU A 81 12.72 -8.39 17.55
C GLU A 81 12.32 -9.42 16.50
N HIS A 82 13.30 -10.02 15.82
CA HIS A 82 13.06 -11.07 14.83
C HIS A 82 12.46 -12.33 15.48
N GLY A 83 12.90 -12.67 16.69
CA GLY A 83 12.39 -13.79 17.46
C GLY A 83 10.99 -13.53 17.99
N ALA A 84 10.67 -12.31 18.38
CA ALA A 84 9.31 -11.90 18.73
C ALA A 84 8.37 -12.01 17.53
N GLN A 85 8.80 -11.55 16.35
CA GLN A 85 8.04 -11.68 15.10
C GLN A 85 7.77 -13.16 14.77
N LEU A 86 8.80 -14.00 14.78
CA LEU A 86 8.68 -15.43 14.53
C LEU A 86 7.78 -16.13 15.56
N SER A 87 7.87 -15.74 16.83
CA SER A 87 7.01 -16.27 17.90
C SER A 87 5.53 -15.93 17.66
N LEU A 88 5.22 -14.73 17.18
CA LEU A 88 3.86 -14.37 16.79
C LEU A 88 3.37 -15.19 15.59
N TYR A 89 4.23 -15.51 14.63
CA TYR A 89 3.87 -16.42 13.53
C TYR A 89 3.51 -17.81 14.02
N THR A 90 4.17 -18.33 15.07
CA THR A 90 3.77 -19.64 15.63
C THR A 90 2.33 -19.63 16.15
N LEU A 91 1.89 -18.54 16.80
CA LEU A 91 0.52 -18.37 17.27
C LEU A 91 -0.48 -18.24 16.11
N MET A 92 -0.14 -17.44 15.11
CA MET A 92 -0.99 -17.22 13.94
C MET A 92 -1.20 -18.51 13.13
N LEU A 93 -0.12 -19.25 12.88
CA LEU A 93 -0.18 -20.54 12.19
C LEU A 93 -0.92 -21.60 13.02
N ALA A 94 -0.80 -21.57 14.36
CA ALA A 94 -1.58 -22.47 15.21
C ALA A 94 -3.09 -22.23 15.08
N GLU A 95 -3.53 -20.97 14.99
CA GLU A 95 -4.95 -20.65 14.73
C GLU A 95 -5.37 -21.02 13.31
N ARG A 96 -4.52 -20.76 12.30
CA ARG A 96 -4.82 -21.05 10.89
C ARG A 96 -4.96 -22.54 10.62
N TYR A 97 -3.98 -23.32 11.04
CA TYR A 97 -3.89 -24.76 10.75
C TYR A 97 -4.53 -25.64 11.83
N LYS A 98 -5.09 -25.04 12.90
CA LYS A 98 -5.73 -25.75 14.03
C LYS A 98 -4.85 -26.83 14.67
N GLN A 99 -3.53 -26.60 14.68
CA GLN A 99 -2.55 -27.51 15.25
C GLN A 99 -1.51 -26.76 16.07
N ARG A 100 -0.78 -27.47 16.92
CA ARG A 100 0.33 -26.88 17.65
C ARG A 100 1.50 -26.62 16.70
N VAL A 101 2.07 -25.42 16.79
CA VAL A 101 3.32 -25.07 16.11
C VAL A 101 4.46 -25.14 17.14
N PRO A 102 5.36 -26.13 17.04
CA PRO A 102 6.30 -26.41 18.12
C PRO A 102 7.52 -25.49 18.16
N PHE A 103 7.93 -24.95 17.01
CA PHE A 103 9.06 -24.04 16.86
C PHE A 103 8.90 -23.21 15.59
N GLY A 104 9.70 -22.16 15.44
CA GLY A 104 9.91 -21.47 14.17
C GLY A 104 11.39 -21.47 13.79
N LEU A 105 11.69 -21.20 12.52
CA LEU A 105 13.05 -21.03 12.03
C LEU A 105 13.29 -19.59 11.59
N LEU A 106 14.42 -19.04 11.99
CA LEU A 106 14.92 -17.74 11.55
C LEU A 106 16.21 -17.98 10.78
N HIS A 107 16.21 -17.61 9.51
CA HIS A 107 17.36 -17.80 8.63
C HIS A 107 17.90 -16.44 8.18
N TYR A 108 19.16 -16.17 8.54
CA TYR A 108 19.88 -14.99 8.10
C TYR A 108 20.69 -15.31 6.86
N THR A 109 20.36 -14.66 5.75
CA THR A 109 21.11 -14.81 4.50
C THR A 109 22.29 -13.85 4.46
N ARG A 110 23.40 -14.30 3.88
CA ARG A 110 24.67 -13.58 3.70
C ARG A 110 24.48 -12.19 3.10
N HIS A 111 25.31 -11.24 3.55
CA HIS A 111 25.38 -9.89 2.98
C HIS A 111 26.05 -9.91 1.59
N PRO A 112 25.39 -9.48 0.50
CA PRO A 112 26.05 -9.25 -0.77
C PRO A 112 26.76 -7.90 -0.70
N GLY A 113 28.05 -7.88 -0.34
CA GLY A 113 28.79 -6.61 -0.19
C GLY A 113 30.29 -6.73 0.10
N GLY A 114 30.92 -7.88 -0.18
CA GLY A 114 32.33 -8.11 0.08
C GLY A 114 33.05 -8.62 -1.15
N GLY A 115 33.16 -7.77 -2.18
CA GLY A 115 34.04 -8.02 -3.33
C GLY A 115 35.49 -8.24 -2.91
N THR A 116 36.19 -9.01 -3.73
CA THR A 116 37.54 -9.55 -3.57
C THR A 116 38.65 -8.50 -3.57
N ALA A 117 38.70 -7.62 -2.56
CA ALA A 117 39.90 -6.85 -2.28
C ALA A 117 40.82 -7.68 -1.37
N ALA A 118 41.84 -8.29 -1.96
CA ALA A 118 42.93 -8.93 -1.24
C ALA A 118 43.62 -7.89 -0.33
N GLY A 119 43.57 -8.06 0.98
CA GLY A 119 44.48 -7.35 1.89
C GLY A 119 43.93 -6.84 3.24
N ALA A 120 42.62 -6.84 3.49
CA ALA A 120 42.10 -6.38 4.79
C ALA A 120 41.68 -7.56 5.68
N ALA A 121 42.27 -7.64 6.87
CA ALA A 121 42.10 -8.71 7.84
C ALA A 121 40.61 -9.04 8.14
N SER A 122 40.30 -10.32 8.04
CA SER A 122 39.02 -10.96 8.30
C SER A 122 38.48 -10.69 9.72
N ARG A 123 37.67 -9.65 9.89
CA ARG A 123 36.78 -9.51 11.05
C ARG A 123 35.38 -9.14 10.52
N ASN A 124 34.44 -10.08 10.67
CA ASN A 124 32.99 -9.97 10.39
C ASN A 124 32.49 -10.33 8.98
N LYS A 125 32.97 -11.43 8.39
CA LYS A 125 32.13 -12.21 7.45
C LYS A 125 31.34 -13.22 8.29
N LYS A 126 30.03 -13.00 8.49
CA LYS A 126 29.14 -14.04 9.04
C LYS A 126 28.57 -14.84 7.87
N ASP A 127 28.70 -16.16 7.95
CA ASP A 127 28.03 -17.11 7.05
C ASP A 127 26.51 -17.10 7.30
N ASP A 128 25.76 -17.78 6.42
CA ASP A 128 24.33 -17.98 6.63
C ASP A 128 24.09 -18.62 8.01
N GLU A 129 23.20 -18.03 8.80
CA GLU A 129 22.95 -18.44 10.18
C GLU A 129 21.48 -18.84 10.34
N THR A 130 21.24 -20.08 10.76
CA THR A 130 19.89 -20.58 11.06
C THR A 130 19.72 -20.75 12.56
N LEU A 131 18.68 -20.12 13.11
CA LEU A 131 18.26 -20.23 14.50
C LEU A 131 16.88 -20.90 14.56
N ALA A 132 16.72 -21.85 15.47
CA ALA A 132 15.41 -22.40 15.81
C ALA A 132 14.89 -21.75 17.10
N ILE A 133 13.66 -21.27 17.10
CA ILE A 133 13.06 -20.60 18.27
C ILE A 133 11.89 -21.44 18.77
N ARG A 134 11.97 -21.86 20.05
CA ARG A 134 10.86 -22.51 20.77
C ARG A 134 10.22 -21.48 21.70
N PRO A 135 9.11 -20.85 21.30
CA PRO A 135 8.51 -19.80 22.12
C PRO A 135 7.94 -20.36 23.42
N GLY A 136 8.36 -19.80 24.55
CA GLY A 136 7.83 -20.12 25.86
C GLY A 136 6.42 -19.55 26.04
N LYS A 137 5.59 -20.18 26.89
CA LYS A 137 4.25 -19.67 27.22
C LYS A 137 4.29 -18.25 27.79
N ARG A 138 5.31 -17.92 28.59
CA ARG A 138 5.50 -16.58 29.18
C ARG A 138 5.84 -15.55 28.11
N ASP A 139 6.69 -15.90 27.14
CA ASP A 139 7.07 -15.00 26.04
C ASP A 139 5.85 -14.68 25.17
N LEU A 140 5.07 -15.70 24.81
CA LEU A 140 3.82 -15.52 24.06
C LEU A 140 2.82 -14.65 24.82
N ALA A 141 2.66 -14.89 26.13
CA ALA A 141 1.79 -14.06 26.97
C ALA A 141 2.26 -12.59 27.01
N PHE A 142 3.57 -12.36 27.15
CA PHE A 142 4.15 -11.01 27.13
C PHE A 142 3.92 -10.31 25.78
N LEU A 143 4.15 -10.99 24.67
CA LEU A 143 3.89 -10.44 23.33
C LEU A 143 2.41 -10.10 23.14
N MET A 144 1.50 -10.94 23.67
CA MET A 144 0.06 -10.66 23.64
C MET A 144 -0.32 -9.47 24.52
N LEU A 145 0.32 -9.28 25.68
CA LEU A 145 0.13 -8.09 26.51
C LEU A 145 0.57 -6.82 25.77
N ARG A 146 1.73 -6.84 25.10
CA ARG A 146 2.20 -5.72 24.28
C ARG A 146 1.28 -5.46 23.09
N ARG A 147 0.76 -6.51 22.44
CA ARG A 147 -0.26 -6.39 21.38
C ARG A 147 -1.51 -5.71 21.91
N ASN A 148 -1.99 -6.08 23.09
CA ASN A 148 -3.17 -5.48 23.70
C ASN A 148 -2.95 -4.01 24.05
N ALA A 149 -1.77 -3.64 24.55
CA ALA A 149 -1.41 -2.23 24.78
C ALA A 149 -1.43 -1.41 23.47
N LEU A 150 -0.84 -1.95 22.40
CA LEU A 150 -0.85 -1.32 21.08
C LEU A 150 -2.29 -1.20 20.52
N ALA A 151 -3.08 -2.27 20.61
CA ALA A 151 -4.48 -2.26 20.19
C ALA A 151 -5.28 -1.23 20.98
N GLY A 152 -5.05 -1.13 22.29
CA GLY A 152 -5.64 -0.12 23.16
C GLY A 152 -5.33 1.30 22.66
N ALA A 153 -4.06 1.60 22.37
CA ALA A 153 -3.63 2.90 21.85
C ALA A 153 -4.19 3.22 20.45
N LEU A 154 -4.37 2.22 19.59
CA LEU A 154 -4.95 2.40 18.25
C LEU A 154 -6.48 2.56 18.26
N CYS A 155 -7.15 2.09 19.33
CA CYS A 155 -8.60 2.01 19.43
C CYS A 155 -9.18 2.96 20.49
N THR A 156 -8.45 3.97 20.97
CA THR A 156 -8.85 4.86 22.08
C THR A 156 -10.12 5.66 21.80
N ASN A 157 -11.21 4.93 21.91
CA ASN A 157 -12.59 5.32 22.13
C ASN A 157 -12.83 5.41 23.64
N ARG A 158 -12.24 6.40 24.32
CA ARG A 158 -12.63 6.76 25.70
C ARG A 158 -13.40 8.07 25.71
N GLY A 159 -14.59 8.05 25.11
CA GLY A 159 -15.65 8.98 25.50
C GLY A 159 -16.45 8.35 26.66
N GLY A 160 -16.20 8.79 27.89
CA GLY A 160 -17.05 8.48 29.06
C GLY A 160 -16.34 7.91 30.29
N SER A 161 -16.01 8.78 31.24
CA SER A 161 -15.78 8.59 32.69
C SER A 161 -14.73 7.59 33.20
N ALA A 162 -13.66 8.13 33.81
CA ALA A 162 -13.08 7.64 35.07
C ALA A 162 -12.23 8.73 35.79
N ALA A 163 -12.54 10.01 35.59
CA ALA A 163 -11.83 11.14 36.22
C ALA A 163 -12.72 12.39 36.32
N ASP A 164 -13.91 12.25 36.89
CA ASP A 164 -14.65 13.35 37.54
C ASP A 164 -15.24 12.76 38.83
N GLY A 165 -14.38 12.64 39.84
CA GLY A 165 -14.79 12.42 41.21
C GLY A 165 -14.74 13.76 41.93
N ALA A 166 -15.79 14.56 41.77
CA ALA A 166 -16.27 15.59 42.69
C ALA A 166 -17.33 16.45 41.97
N ASP A 167 -18.45 16.63 42.65
CA ASP A 167 -19.40 17.74 42.48
C ASP A 167 -20.35 17.73 41.26
N ALA A 168 -21.54 17.15 41.46
CA ALA A 168 -22.81 17.79 41.12
C ALA A 168 -24.01 16.94 41.57
N GLU A 169 -24.66 17.37 42.64
CA GLU A 169 -26.00 16.94 43.02
C GLU A 169 -27.05 17.46 42.02
N SER A 170 -28.10 16.66 41.82
CA SER A 170 -29.42 17.00 41.24
C SER A 170 -29.52 17.25 39.73
N ARG A 171 -30.26 16.37 39.03
CA ARG A 171 -31.56 16.68 38.39
C ARG A 171 -32.10 15.55 37.50
N ASP A 172 -33.28 15.10 37.90
CA ASP A 172 -34.44 14.58 37.17
C ASP A 172 -34.32 13.55 36.04
N ASP A 173 -34.97 12.42 36.33
CA ASP A 173 -35.50 11.41 35.43
C ASP A 173 -36.44 12.00 34.38
N HIS A 174 -36.09 11.90 33.10
CA HIS A 174 -37.05 11.79 32.01
C HIS A 174 -36.57 10.77 30.97
N VAL A 175 -37.30 9.65 30.93
CA VAL A 175 -37.16 8.55 29.98
C VAL A 175 -37.65 9.01 28.61
N GLY A 176 -36.72 9.16 27.66
CA GLY A 176 -36.99 9.52 26.27
C GLY A 176 -36.18 8.65 25.30
N SER A 177 -36.91 7.80 24.57
CA SER A 177 -36.55 7.02 23.37
C SER A 177 -35.28 7.39 22.59
N GLY A 178 -34.43 6.39 22.33
CA GLY A 178 -33.70 6.26 21.06
C GLY A 178 -32.38 7.02 20.88
N SER A 179 -31.38 6.80 21.74
CA SER A 179 -29.98 7.21 21.46
C SER A 179 -29.18 6.03 20.94
N VAL A 180 -29.02 5.97 19.61
CA VAL A 180 -28.08 5.10 18.89
C VAL A 180 -26.68 5.31 19.47
N ALA A 181 -26.04 4.24 19.95
CA ALA A 181 -24.69 4.25 20.51
C ALA A 181 -23.72 5.01 19.60
N ARG A 182 -23.33 6.22 20.04
CA ARG A 182 -22.54 7.18 19.27
C ARG A 182 -21.08 6.74 19.21
N GLY A 183 -20.60 6.54 17.98
CA GLY A 183 -19.33 6.99 17.40
C GLY A 183 -18.04 6.77 18.20
N GLY A 184 -17.10 6.01 17.62
CA GLY A 184 -15.73 5.92 18.12
C GLY A 184 -15.03 7.29 18.20
N VAL A 185 -14.32 7.55 19.31
CA VAL A 185 -13.53 8.78 19.48
C VAL A 185 -12.19 8.70 18.68
N PRO A 186 -11.79 9.79 17.98
CA PRO A 186 -10.55 9.99 17.22
C PRO A 186 -9.20 9.74 17.92
N PHE A 187 -8.19 9.34 17.14
CA PHE A 187 -6.76 9.27 17.55
C PHE A 187 -6.17 10.63 17.95
N ALA A 188 -6.54 11.73 17.29
CA ALA A 188 -6.16 13.09 17.67
C ALA A 188 -6.82 13.61 18.96
N LEU A 189 -7.79 12.86 19.51
CA LEU A 189 -8.44 13.12 20.79
C LEU A 189 -8.02 12.10 21.86
N GLY A 190 -7.20 11.11 21.51
CA GLY A 190 -6.60 10.13 22.43
C GLY A 190 -5.19 10.52 22.85
N ALA A 191 -4.75 10.04 24.02
CA ALA A 191 -3.34 10.11 24.40
C ALA A 191 -2.53 9.14 23.53
N LEU A 192 -1.42 9.60 22.93
CA LEU A 192 -0.46 8.70 22.33
C LEU A 192 0.13 7.80 23.43
N PRO A 193 0.72 6.63 23.07
CA PRO A 193 1.61 5.96 24.00
C PRO A 193 2.64 6.97 24.53
N PRO A 194 2.97 6.93 25.84
CA PRO A 194 3.91 7.87 26.41
C PRO A 194 5.21 7.83 25.60
N MET A 195 5.71 9.01 25.24
CA MET A 195 6.96 9.12 24.51
C MET A 195 8.10 8.55 25.37
N GLU A 196 8.99 7.79 24.74
CA GLU A 196 10.21 7.33 25.40
C GLU A 196 11.01 8.55 25.88
N GLN A 197 11.34 8.57 27.17
CA GLN A 197 12.09 9.64 27.81
C GLN A 197 13.60 9.38 27.69
N CYS A 198 14.04 8.97 26.49
CA CYS A 198 15.45 8.67 26.21
C CYS A 198 15.86 9.23 24.85
N ARG A 199 16.70 10.28 24.87
CA ARG A 199 17.18 10.96 23.66
C ARG A 199 17.86 10.00 22.67
N SER A 200 18.72 9.11 23.16
CA SER A 200 19.48 8.20 22.28
C SER A 200 18.60 7.21 21.51
N GLU A 201 17.44 6.85 22.04
CA GLU A 201 16.48 5.99 21.35
C GLU A 201 15.66 6.79 20.35
N CYS A 202 15.18 7.97 20.74
CA CYS A 202 14.47 8.89 19.87
C CYS A 202 15.29 9.35 18.66
N GLU A 203 16.60 9.57 18.82
CA GLU A 203 17.51 9.93 17.72
C GLU A 203 17.67 8.81 16.68
N ARG A 204 17.53 7.55 17.11
CA ARG A 204 17.58 6.37 16.22
C ARG A 204 16.21 5.99 15.66
N CYS A 205 15.14 6.64 16.13
CA CYS A 205 13.79 6.33 15.73
C CYS A 205 13.50 6.85 14.31
N PHE A 206 13.10 5.95 13.41
CA PHE A 206 12.81 6.29 12.01
C PHE A 206 11.56 7.17 11.84
N VAL A 207 10.69 7.25 12.86
CA VAL A 207 9.52 8.14 12.87
C VAL A 207 9.70 9.37 13.76
N ARG A 208 10.94 9.70 14.16
CA ARG A 208 11.26 10.81 15.08
C ARG A 208 10.55 12.10 14.68
N ASP A 209 10.72 12.56 13.44
CA ASP A 209 10.20 13.85 12.99
C ASP A 209 8.68 13.88 13.05
N ALA A 210 8.02 12.85 12.51
CA ALA A 210 6.57 12.69 12.59
C ALA A 210 6.06 12.61 14.04
N CYS A 211 6.75 11.85 14.91
CA CYS A 211 6.40 11.71 16.31
C CYS A 211 6.46 13.05 17.05
N LEU A 212 7.56 13.79 16.88
CA LEU A 212 7.75 15.10 17.52
C LEU A 212 6.77 16.14 16.96
N THR A 213 6.44 16.09 15.66
CA THR A 213 5.43 16.97 15.06
C THR A 213 4.03 16.70 15.62
N VAL A 214 3.63 15.43 15.75
CA VAL A 214 2.33 15.08 16.34
C VAL A 214 2.32 15.43 17.84
N ASN A 215 3.40 15.20 18.57
CA ASN A 215 3.53 15.62 19.97
C ASN A 215 3.44 17.15 20.13
N ALA A 216 4.05 17.93 19.24
CA ALA A 216 3.91 19.38 19.23
C ALA A 216 2.44 19.83 19.02
N ALA A 217 1.70 19.16 18.13
CA ALA A 217 0.31 19.48 17.85
C ALA A 217 -0.68 19.01 18.92
N LEU A 218 -0.49 17.82 19.49
CA LEU A 218 -1.48 17.18 20.36
C LEU A 218 -1.16 17.31 21.85
N GLU A 219 0.12 17.31 22.23
CA GLU A 219 0.57 17.11 23.61
C GLU A 219 1.42 18.29 24.14
N GLY A 220 1.56 19.37 23.37
CA GLY A 220 2.27 20.59 23.78
C GLY A 220 3.78 20.57 23.52
N GLY A 221 4.30 19.56 22.83
CA GLY A 221 5.66 19.60 22.31
C GLY A 221 6.75 19.67 23.38
N ALA A 222 7.82 20.38 23.04
CA ALA A 222 8.97 20.60 23.91
C ALA A 222 8.62 21.23 25.27
N GLU A 223 7.57 22.05 25.33
CA GLU A 223 7.16 22.77 26.55
C GLU A 223 6.55 21.85 27.60
N ARG A 224 5.99 20.71 27.18
CA ARG A 224 5.37 19.71 28.08
C ARG A 224 6.19 18.43 28.22
N SER A 225 7.37 18.36 27.61
CA SER A 225 8.28 17.23 27.76
C SER A 225 8.95 17.24 29.14
N ALA A 226 8.83 16.14 29.88
CA ALA A 226 9.43 16.00 31.20
C ALA A 226 10.97 15.87 31.14
N ASP A 227 11.49 15.18 30.12
CA ASP A 227 12.94 15.07 29.88
C ASP A 227 13.48 16.32 29.13
N PRO A 228 14.42 17.09 29.71
CA PRO A 228 15.06 18.23 29.04
C PRO A 228 15.81 17.86 27.75
N ALA A 229 16.36 16.65 27.66
CA ALA A 229 17.08 16.18 26.48
C ALA A 229 16.13 15.95 25.30
N ILE A 230 14.94 15.40 25.57
CA ILE A 230 13.86 15.25 24.58
C ILE A 230 13.29 16.62 24.22
N ALA A 231 13.09 17.52 25.18
CA ALA A 231 12.64 18.89 24.91
C ALA A 231 13.62 19.66 24.00
N ALA A 232 14.94 19.45 24.17
CA ALA A 232 15.95 20.01 23.29
C ALA A 232 15.86 19.40 21.87
N LEU A 233 15.74 18.08 21.76
CA LEU A 233 15.58 17.39 20.48
C LEU A 233 14.30 17.85 19.74
N ALA A 234 13.20 18.05 20.47
CA ALA A 234 11.94 18.56 19.93
C ALA A 234 12.10 19.97 19.37
N ARG A 235 12.77 20.88 20.09
CA ARG A 235 13.06 22.24 19.59
C ARG A 235 13.96 22.23 18.36
N GLU A 236 14.97 21.38 18.35
CA GLU A 236 15.87 21.20 17.21
C GLU A 236 15.12 20.66 15.98
N THR A 237 14.24 19.66 16.17
CA THR A 237 13.59 18.94 15.07
C THR A 237 12.35 19.66 14.54
N VAL A 238 11.50 20.20 15.42
CA VAL A 238 10.18 20.74 15.05
C VAL A 238 9.92 22.14 15.62
N GLY A 239 10.98 22.89 15.98
CA GLY A 239 10.86 24.25 16.49
C GLY A 239 10.21 25.26 15.52
N HIS A 240 10.09 24.91 14.24
CA HIS A 240 9.38 25.72 13.23
C HIS A 240 7.85 25.59 13.32
N ILE A 241 7.32 24.63 14.09
CA ILE A 241 5.88 24.47 14.31
C ILE A 241 5.41 25.54 15.31
N THR A 242 4.79 26.60 14.79
CA THR A 242 4.18 27.64 15.62
C THR A 242 2.91 27.13 16.32
N PRO A 243 2.43 27.81 17.39
CA PRO A 243 1.15 27.46 18.01
C PRO A 243 -0.05 27.47 17.05
N ALA A 244 -0.03 28.33 16.03
CA ALA A 244 -1.05 28.37 14.99
C ALA A 244 -1.00 27.11 14.11
N LEU A 245 0.18 26.74 13.61
CA LEU A 245 0.37 25.51 12.83
C LEU A 245 0.04 24.25 13.64
N ALA A 246 0.43 24.20 14.92
CA ALA A 246 0.07 23.11 15.83
C ALA A 246 -1.45 22.96 15.96
N LYS A 247 -2.18 24.08 16.09
CA LYS A 247 -3.64 24.11 16.15
C LYS A 247 -4.28 23.61 14.86
N ASP A 248 -3.77 24.03 13.71
CA ASP A 248 -4.28 23.60 12.40
C ASP A 248 -4.03 22.11 12.15
N LEU A 249 -2.82 21.62 12.47
CA LEU A 249 -2.50 20.20 12.37
C LEU A 249 -3.41 19.37 13.28
N LYS A 250 -3.59 19.78 14.54
CA LYS A 250 -4.51 19.13 15.48
C LYS A 250 -5.93 19.04 14.93
N ARG A 251 -6.44 20.14 14.36
CA ARG A 251 -7.78 20.20 13.75
C ARG A 251 -7.91 19.18 12.60
N TRP A 252 -6.95 19.17 11.68
CA TRP A 252 -7.02 18.27 10.53
C TRP A 252 -6.82 16.80 10.89
N LEU A 253 -5.92 16.49 11.83
CA LEU A 253 -5.77 15.14 12.36
C LEU A 253 -7.09 14.64 12.96
N ALA A 254 -7.77 15.48 13.76
CA ALA A 254 -9.07 15.13 14.34
C ALA A 254 -10.14 14.87 13.27
N LEU A 255 -10.20 15.67 12.21
CA LEU A 255 -11.13 15.46 11.10
C LEU A 255 -10.85 14.15 10.35
N VAL A 256 -9.59 13.89 9.99
CA VAL A 256 -9.18 12.64 9.32
C VAL A 256 -9.51 11.42 10.18
N ASP A 257 -9.33 11.53 11.49
CA ASP A 257 -9.60 10.44 12.42
C ASP A 257 -11.10 10.22 12.65
N MET A 258 -11.91 11.28 12.72
CA MET A 258 -13.38 11.16 12.77
C MET A 258 -13.90 10.43 11.53
N GLU A 259 -13.41 10.79 10.35
CA GLU A 259 -13.79 10.12 9.10
C GLU A 259 -13.31 8.67 9.07
N ALA A 260 -12.07 8.42 9.49
CA ALA A 260 -11.54 7.07 9.60
C ALA A 260 -12.36 6.21 10.59
N ALA A 261 -12.83 6.78 11.70
CA ALA A 261 -13.66 6.12 12.70
C ALA A 261 -15.08 5.83 12.18
N ALA A 262 -15.70 6.79 11.48
CA ALA A 262 -17.01 6.61 10.84
C ALA A 262 -16.96 5.51 9.77
N SER A 263 -15.94 5.56 8.91
CA SER A 263 -15.66 4.51 7.94
C SER A 263 -15.33 3.18 8.63
N ALA A 264 -14.63 3.20 9.76
CA ALA A 264 -14.32 2.00 10.53
C ALA A 264 -15.55 1.32 11.14
N ALA A 265 -16.54 2.08 11.60
CA ALA A 265 -17.77 1.54 12.17
C ALA A 265 -18.62 0.79 11.13
N ARG A 266 -18.54 1.22 9.86
CA ARG A 266 -19.16 0.57 8.70
C ARG A 266 -18.38 -0.65 8.20
N ARG A 267 -17.10 -0.81 8.60
CA ARG A 267 -16.28 -1.96 8.15
C ARG A 267 -16.92 -3.26 8.57
N ALA A 268 -17.35 -4.02 7.58
CA ALA A 268 -17.64 -5.42 7.73
C ALA A 268 -16.34 -6.21 7.79
N THR A 269 -16.33 -7.27 8.58
CA THR A 269 -15.17 -8.15 8.68
C THR A 269 -15.57 -9.57 8.29
N PRO A 270 -14.69 -10.35 7.64
CA PRO A 270 -15.03 -11.69 7.16
C PRO A 270 -15.49 -12.67 8.24
N TRP A 271 -15.19 -12.40 9.52
CA TRP A 271 -15.57 -13.23 10.67
C TRP A 271 -16.93 -12.85 11.29
N MET A 272 -17.59 -11.78 10.86
CA MET A 272 -18.96 -11.46 11.28
C MET A 272 -19.98 -12.23 10.43
N PRO A 273 -21.16 -12.61 10.95
CA PRO A 273 -22.23 -13.17 10.13
C PRO A 273 -22.60 -12.28 8.93
N VAL A 274 -22.91 -12.87 7.77
CA VAL A 274 -23.24 -12.12 6.54
C VAL A 274 -24.44 -11.18 6.75
N GLU A 275 -25.43 -11.62 7.51
CA GLU A 275 -26.62 -10.83 7.85
C GLU A 275 -26.27 -9.56 8.63
N ASP A 276 -25.35 -9.67 9.60
CA ASP A 276 -24.87 -8.53 10.39
C ASP A 276 -24.05 -7.55 9.55
N VAL A 277 -23.28 -8.08 8.60
CA VAL A 277 -22.54 -7.27 7.61
C VAL A 277 -23.50 -6.46 6.75
N ARG A 278 -24.52 -7.12 6.18
CA ARG A 278 -25.54 -6.47 5.35
C ARG A 278 -26.37 -5.44 6.12
N ARG A 279 -26.72 -5.74 7.39
CA ARG A 279 -27.43 -4.80 8.28
C ARG A 279 -26.64 -3.51 8.53
N ARG A 280 -25.31 -3.55 8.44
CA ARG A 280 -24.42 -2.37 8.54
C ARG A 280 -24.22 -1.62 7.22
N GLY A 281 -24.89 -2.04 6.15
CA GLY A 281 -24.77 -1.43 4.82
C GLY A 281 -23.52 -1.85 4.05
N ALA A 282 -22.81 -2.89 4.51
CA ALA A 282 -21.62 -3.41 3.84
C ALA A 282 -21.94 -4.67 3.00
N PHE A 283 -21.08 -4.98 2.03
CA PHE A 283 -21.29 -6.06 1.09
C PHE A 283 -20.62 -7.35 1.56
N ALA A 284 -21.40 -8.43 1.66
CA ALA A 284 -20.90 -9.80 1.81
C ALA A 284 -21.85 -10.82 1.17
N VAL A 285 -21.28 -11.87 0.61
CA VAL A 285 -22.00 -13.00 -0.01
C VAL A 285 -21.29 -14.29 0.39
N ALA A 286 -22.04 -15.28 0.88
CA ALA A 286 -21.57 -16.62 1.24
C ALA A 286 -22.25 -17.69 0.38
N GLY A 287 -21.89 -18.96 0.54
CA GLY A 287 -22.41 -20.07 -0.26
C GLY A 287 -21.81 -20.17 -1.67
N LEU A 288 -20.72 -19.44 -1.95
CA LEU A 288 -20.13 -19.38 -3.28
C LEU A 288 -19.32 -20.63 -3.59
N LYS A 289 -19.24 -20.98 -4.87
CA LYS A 289 -18.26 -21.92 -5.42
C LYS A 289 -17.19 -21.15 -6.19
N LEU A 290 -15.97 -21.64 -6.11
CA LEU A 290 -14.79 -21.07 -6.76
C LEU A 290 -14.25 -22.09 -7.76
N ALA A 291 -14.23 -21.73 -9.04
CA ALA A 291 -13.64 -22.57 -10.09
C ALA A 291 -12.51 -21.83 -10.80
N PRO A 292 -11.38 -22.49 -11.12
CA PRO A 292 -10.38 -21.90 -12.02
C PRO A 292 -11.02 -21.54 -13.37
N SER A 293 -10.76 -20.34 -13.88
CA SER A 293 -11.26 -19.95 -15.20
C SER A 293 -10.44 -20.67 -16.29
N LYS A 294 -11.00 -21.70 -16.94
CA LYS A 294 -10.32 -22.50 -17.98
C LYS A 294 -9.91 -21.70 -19.24
N LYS A 295 -10.36 -20.45 -19.40
CA LYS A 295 -9.98 -19.60 -20.55
C LYS A 295 -8.71 -18.80 -20.25
N PHE A 296 -7.54 -19.43 -20.37
CA PHE A 296 -6.27 -18.78 -20.75
C PHE A 296 -5.11 -19.75 -21.09
N ALA A 297 -5.36 -21.07 -21.13
CA ALA A 297 -4.34 -22.04 -21.59
C ALA A 297 -4.29 -22.23 -23.11
N GLU A 298 -5.36 -21.91 -23.86
CA GLU A 298 -5.48 -22.33 -25.28
C GLU A 298 -5.57 -21.20 -26.31
N ALA A 299 -5.86 -19.95 -25.92
CA ALA A 299 -6.10 -18.85 -26.88
C ALA A 299 -4.83 -18.17 -27.43
N SER A 300 -3.65 -18.78 -27.29
CA SER A 300 -2.40 -18.28 -27.92
C SER A 300 -1.69 -19.34 -28.78
N ALA A 301 -2.31 -20.51 -28.99
CA ALA A 301 -1.70 -21.64 -29.69
C ALA A 301 -2.34 -21.95 -31.05
N GLU A 302 -3.00 -20.98 -31.69
CA GLU A 302 -3.33 -21.06 -33.12
C GLU A 302 -2.34 -20.21 -33.91
N GLY A 303 -1.16 -20.81 -34.13
CA GLY A 303 -0.05 -20.18 -34.82
C GLY A 303 1.21 -21.04 -34.81
N GLN A 304 1.13 -22.20 -35.47
CA GLN A 304 2.24 -23.08 -35.88
C GLN A 304 2.94 -23.93 -34.80
N GLY A 305 2.90 -25.25 -35.02
CA GLY A 305 3.91 -26.22 -34.57
C GLY A 305 3.70 -26.78 -33.16
N GLY A 306 3.24 -28.04 -33.08
CA GLY A 306 2.98 -28.73 -31.82
C GLY A 306 4.20 -28.83 -30.91
N VAL A 307 4.07 -28.30 -29.69
CA VAL A 307 4.80 -28.75 -28.51
C VAL A 307 3.79 -28.75 -27.36
N SER A 308 3.52 -29.94 -26.82
CA SER A 308 2.69 -30.12 -25.63
C SER A 308 3.32 -29.39 -24.45
N ALA A 309 2.68 -28.31 -24.01
CA ALA A 309 3.04 -27.60 -22.79
C ALA A 309 2.50 -28.41 -21.59
N ASN A 310 3.30 -29.37 -21.13
CA ASN A 310 3.08 -30.06 -19.87
C ASN A 310 3.06 -29.01 -18.74
N SER A 311 1.85 -28.68 -18.28
CA SER A 311 1.61 -28.15 -16.94
C SER A 311 2.24 -29.16 -15.97
N ARG A 312 3.47 -28.92 -15.52
CA ARG A 312 4.08 -29.67 -14.43
C ARG A 312 3.30 -29.38 -13.15
N ARG A 313 2.25 -30.18 -12.95
CA ARG A 313 1.84 -30.64 -11.62
C ARG A 313 3.12 -31.12 -10.93
N TYR A 314 3.48 -30.52 -9.81
CA TYR A 314 4.27 -31.23 -8.81
C TYR A 314 3.35 -32.26 -8.15
N ASP A 315 3.14 -33.37 -8.85
CA ASP A 315 2.61 -34.58 -8.25
C ASP A 315 3.81 -35.30 -7.64
N LEU A 316 3.97 -35.19 -6.32
CA LEU A 316 4.90 -36.02 -5.57
C LEU A 316 4.08 -37.15 -4.98
N SER A 317 3.73 -38.11 -5.82
CA SER A 317 3.27 -39.43 -5.41
C SER A 317 4.28 -40.44 -5.92
N GLU A 318 4.94 -41.08 -4.95
CA GLU A 318 5.55 -42.41 -4.99
C GLU A 318 6.41 -42.77 -6.21
N ASP A 319 7.73 -42.68 -6.05
CA ASP A 319 8.64 -43.54 -6.81
C ASP A 319 9.56 -44.26 -5.82
N GLU A 320 9.39 -45.58 -5.79
CA GLU A 320 10.21 -46.55 -5.10
C GLU A 320 11.67 -46.50 -5.57
N GLU A 321 12.54 -46.94 -4.67
CA GLU A 321 13.98 -47.09 -4.82
C GLU A 321 14.39 -47.73 -6.16
N THR A 322 15.22 -47.05 -6.95
CA THR A 322 16.24 -47.73 -7.77
C THR A 322 17.50 -46.88 -7.89
N ASP A 323 18.62 -47.49 -7.51
CA ASP A 323 20.01 -47.01 -7.63
C ASP A 323 20.39 -46.71 -9.09
N GLY A 324 21.16 -45.63 -9.33
CA GLY A 324 21.87 -45.50 -10.62
C GLY A 324 22.41 -44.14 -11.07
N SER A 325 23.58 -43.76 -10.54
CA SER A 325 24.61 -42.90 -11.19
C SER A 325 24.41 -41.37 -11.31
N ALA A 326 25.36 -40.66 -10.71
CA ALA A 326 25.45 -39.21 -10.53
C ALA A 326 26.12 -38.44 -11.69
N ALA A 327 25.67 -38.63 -12.94
CA ALA A 327 26.31 -37.98 -14.11
C ALA A 327 25.39 -37.08 -14.96
N ALA A 328 24.13 -36.86 -14.56
CA ALA A 328 23.15 -36.11 -15.35
C ALA A 328 22.85 -34.69 -14.86
N GLU A 329 23.32 -34.28 -13.67
CA GLU A 329 22.91 -33.00 -13.05
C GLU A 329 23.65 -31.75 -13.57
N GLU A 330 24.73 -31.88 -14.33
CA GLU A 330 25.56 -30.71 -14.71
C GLU A 330 25.13 -30.01 -16.01
N LYS A 331 24.20 -30.59 -16.80
CA LYS A 331 23.72 -30.00 -18.07
C LYS A 331 22.41 -29.21 -17.99
N ALA A 332 21.78 -29.14 -16.81
CA ALA A 332 20.49 -28.43 -16.64
C ALA A 332 20.63 -26.94 -16.25
N ARG A 333 21.85 -26.44 -15.98
CA ARG A 333 22.07 -25.07 -15.46
C ARG A 333 22.26 -23.95 -16.50
N THR A 334 22.27 -24.25 -17.79
CA THR A 334 22.67 -23.26 -18.82
C THR A 334 21.61 -22.89 -19.85
N LYS A 335 20.32 -23.16 -19.60
CA LYS A 335 19.25 -22.90 -20.61
C LYS A 335 18.00 -22.16 -20.14
N ASP A 336 18.06 -21.44 -19.02
CA ASP A 336 16.95 -20.56 -18.60
C ASP A 336 17.42 -19.10 -18.50
N SER A 337 17.71 -18.51 -19.66
CA SER A 337 17.79 -17.05 -19.85
C SER A 337 16.62 -16.57 -20.73
N GLY A 338 15.44 -17.16 -20.52
CA GLY A 338 14.20 -16.77 -21.18
C GLY A 338 13.59 -15.56 -20.49
N SER A 339 13.20 -14.56 -21.28
CA SER A 339 12.52 -13.33 -20.89
C SER A 339 11.56 -13.50 -19.71
N GLY A 340 11.87 -12.89 -18.57
CA GLY A 340 10.99 -12.84 -17.41
C GLY A 340 9.71 -12.05 -17.72
N SER A 341 8.68 -12.72 -18.22
CA SER A 341 7.33 -12.16 -18.21
C SER A 341 6.84 -12.17 -16.77
N ALA A 342 6.34 -11.04 -16.27
CA ALA A 342 5.73 -10.98 -14.94
C ALA A 342 4.71 -12.13 -14.76
N PRO A 343 4.66 -12.79 -13.60
CA PRO A 343 3.71 -13.88 -13.37
C PRO A 343 2.30 -13.36 -13.65
N ARG A 344 1.61 -14.00 -14.61
CA ARG A 344 0.24 -13.63 -14.95
C ARG A 344 -0.66 -13.96 -13.74
N PRO A 345 -1.59 -13.08 -13.40
CA PRO A 345 -2.43 -13.28 -12.23
C PRO A 345 -3.41 -14.44 -12.44
N PHE A 346 -3.77 -15.12 -11.35
CA PHE A 346 -4.65 -16.28 -11.37
C PHE A 346 -6.11 -15.85 -11.44
N VAL A 347 -6.84 -16.34 -12.44
CA VAL A 347 -8.25 -15.95 -12.65
C VAL A 347 -9.19 -17.08 -12.22
N TYR A 348 -10.16 -16.71 -11.40
CA TYR A 348 -11.17 -17.61 -10.87
C TYR A 348 -12.58 -17.10 -11.20
N LYS A 349 -13.54 -18.03 -11.23
CA LYS A 349 -14.96 -17.76 -11.37
C LYS A 349 -15.65 -18.05 -10.04
N LEU A 350 -16.28 -17.03 -9.47
CA LEU A 350 -17.14 -17.11 -8.30
C LEU A 350 -18.61 -17.16 -8.73
N TYR A 351 -19.35 -18.14 -8.23
CA TYR A 351 -20.77 -18.29 -8.56
C TYR A 351 -21.55 -18.93 -7.40
N LEU A 352 -22.86 -18.69 -7.37
CA LEU A 352 -23.76 -19.40 -6.46
C LEU A 352 -24.27 -20.67 -7.17
N PRO A 353 -24.18 -21.87 -6.55
CA PRO A 353 -24.80 -23.06 -7.09
C PRO A 353 -26.33 -22.90 -7.09
N SER A 354 -27.01 -23.44 -8.10
CA SER A 354 -28.46 -23.41 -8.15
C SER A 354 -29.08 -24.20 -7.01
N ALA A 355 -30.05 -23.61 -6.33
CA ALA A 355 -30.70 -24.23 -5.20
C ALA A 355 -31.54 -25.42 -5.67
N SER A 356 -31.17 -26.63 -5.22
CA SER A 356 -32.06 -27.79 -5.27
C SER A 356 -33.34 -27.46 -4.48
N SER A 357 -34.42 -27.15 -5.20
CA SER A 357 -35.81 -27.25 -4.76
C SER A 357 -36.12 -26.85 -3.31
N SER A 358 -35.97 -25.57 -2.95
CA SER A 358 -36.85 -24.89 -1.96
C SER A 358 -36.51 -23.40 -1.86
N GLY A 359 -37.41 -22.54 -2.36
CA GLY A 359 -37.77 -21.29 -1.66
C GLY A 359 -36.95 -20.00 -1.81
N GLU A 360 -35.81 -19.93 -2.52
CA GLU A 360 -35.05 -18.66 -2.58
C GLU A 360 -34.53 -18.31 -3.98
N LYS A 361 -35.41 -17.82 -4.87
CA LYS A 361 -35.01 -17.19 -6.16
C LYS A 361 -34.22 -15.87 -5.98
N SER A 362 -34.08 -15.35 -4.75
CA SER A 362 -33.51 -14.03 -4.46
C SER A 362 -31.98 -13.99 -4.32
N LYS A 363 -31.28 -15.12 -4.16
CA LYS A 363 -29.83 -15.11 -3.84
C LYS A 363 -28.91 -14.94 -5.06
N SER A 364 -29.34 -15.30 -6.27
CA SER A 364 -28.44 -15.30 -7.45
C SER A 364 -28.04 -13.90 -7.97
N THR A 365 -28.76 -12.84 -7.56
CA THR A 365 -28.51 -11.46 -7.99
C THR A 365 -27.51 -10.70 -7.12
N ASP A 366 -27.09 -11.26 -5.98
CA ASP A 366 -26.21 -10.53 -5.04
C ASP A 366 -24.85 -10.18 -5.67
N LEU A 367 -24.32 -11.02 -6.57
CA LEU A 367 -23.09 -10.73 -7.31
C LEU A 367 -23.26 -9.63 -8.36
N ALA A 368 -24.49 -9.32 -8.79
CA ALA A 368 -24.75 -8.27 -9.79
C ALA A 368 -24.48 -6.85 -9.26
N ALA A 369 -24.33 -6.67 -7.94
CA ALA A 369 -23.92 -5.40 -7.33
C ALA A 369 -22.42 -5.10 -7.54
N LEU A 370 -21.61 -6.10 -7.89
CA LEU A 370 -20.17 -5.94 -8.10
C LEU A 370 -19.86 -5.24 -9.43
N ARG A 371 -18.73 -4.55 -9.48
CA ARG A 371 -18.20 -3.87 -10.66
C ARG A 371 -16.75 -4.25 -10.90
N ALA A 372 -16.30 -4.17 -12.15
CA ALA A 372 -14.90 -4.30 -12.50
C ALA A 372 -14.05 -3.34 -11.63
N GLY A 373 -12.96 -3.85 -11.07
CA GLY A 373 -12.07 -3.13 -10.15
C GLY A 373 -12.47 -3.21 -8.67
N ASP A 374 -13.66 -3.73 -8.32
CA ASP A 374 -14.04 -3.96 -6.93
C ASP A 374 -13.05 -4.89 -6.25
N ARG A 375 -12.58 -4.52 -5.07
CA ARG A 375 -11.68 -5.33 -4.26
C ARG A 375 -12.48 -6.13 -3.25
N LEU A 376 -12.20 -7.42 -3.15
CA LEU A 376 -12.88 -8.33 -2.26
C LEU A 376 -11.87 -9.09 -1.39
N VAL A 377 -12.29 -9.46 -0.20
CA VAL A 377 -11.61 -10.44 0.65
C VAL A 377 -12.28 -11.79 0.44
N LEU A 378 -11.51 -12.78 -0.01
CA LEU A 378 -11.97 -14.15 -0.20
C LEU A 378 -11.69 -14.97 1.07
N SER A 379 -12.72 -15.63 1.58
CA SER A 379 -12.66 -16.46 2.78
C SER A 379 -13.40 -17.78 2.61
N ARG A 380 -12.99 -18.79 3.37
CA ARG A 380 -13.75 -20.04 3.51
C ARG A 380 -14.91 -19.80 4.47
N GLU A 381 -16.11 -20.16 4.04
CA GLU A 381 -17.31 -20.03 4.88
C GLU A 381 -17.22 -20.95 6.10
N ARG A 382 -16.83 -22.22 5.88
CA ARG A 382 -16.51 -23.15 6.96
C ARG A 382 -15.11 -22.85 7.50
N GLY A 383 -15.04 -22.34 8.72
CA GLY A 383 -13.79 -22.11 9.46
C GLY A 383 -13.33 -20.65 9.51
N GLY A 384 -13.97 -19.73 8.77
CA GLY A 384 -13.72 -18.28 8.85
C GLY A 384 -12.28 -17.88 8.47
N VAL A 385 -11.62 -18.68 7.63
CA VAL A 385 -10.23 -18.47 7.25
C VAL A 385 -10.19 -17.55 6.03
N VAL A 386 -9.55 -16.39 6.18
CA VAL A 386 -9.23 -15.50 5.06
C VAL A 386 -8.11 -16.11 4.24
N VAL A 387 -8.38 -16.30 2.95
CA VAL A 387 -7.45 -16.93 2.02
C VAL A 387 -6.64 -15.88 1.28
N GLY A 388 -7.26 -14.76 0.90
CA GLY A 388 -6.57 -13.69 0.22
C GLY A 388 -7.49 -12.59 -0.27
N ARG A 389 -6.90 -11.66 -1.03
CA ARG A 389 -7.61 -10.61 -1.72
C ARG A 389 -7.80 -10.99 -3.18
N VAL A 390 -8.92 -10.57 -3.74
CA VAL A 390 -9.22 -10.72 -5.16
C VAL A 390 -9.80 -9.43 -5.72
N ILE A 391 -9.61 -9.19 -7.01
CA ILE A 391 -10.15 -8.02 -7.72
C ILE A 391 -11.15 -8.53 -8.74
N VAL A 392 -12.34 -7.93 -8.79
CA VAL A 392 -13.35 -8.26 -9.80
C VAL A 392 -12.86 -7.76 -11.16
N LEU A 393 -12.76 -8.66 -12.13
CA LEU A 393 -12.50 -8.31 -13.52
C LEU A 393 -13.78 -7.87 -14.20
N ASP A 394 -14.83 -8.68 -14.04
CA ASP A 394 -16.18 -8.38 -14.50
C ASP A 394 -17.21 -9.30 -13.83
N VAL A 395 -18.48 -8.98 -14.08
CA VAL A 395 -19.63 -9.80 -13.71
C VAL A 395 -20.27 -10.27 -15.01
N VAL A 396 -20.32 -11.58 -15.19
CA VAL A 396 -20.80 -12.24 -16.41
C VAL A 396 -22.01 -13.12 -16.10
N PHE A 397 -22.85 -13.31 -17.11
CA PHE A 397 -23.86 -14.36 -17.10
C PHE A 397 -23.34 -15.51 -17.95
N ASP A 398 -22.91 -16.60 -17.32
CA ASP A 398 -22.04 -17.60 -17.94
C ASP A 398 -22.42 -19.01 -17.44
N PRO A 399 -22.41 -20.05 -18.29
CA PRO A 399 -22.79 -21.39 -17.90
C PRO A 399 -21.95 -21.93 -16.73
N LEU A 400 -22.60 -22.66 -15.83
CA LEU A 400 -21.95 -23.27 -14.67
C LEU A 400 -20.98 -24.38 -15.12
N PRO A 401 -19.80 -24.51 -14.48
CA PRO A 401 -18.73 -25.42 -14.93
C PRO A 401 -19.01 -26.93 -14.74
N HIS A 402 -20.23 -27.33 -14.36
CA HIS A 402 -20.63 -28.73 -14.24
C HIS A 402 -21.86 -29.01 -15.11
N GLU A 403 -21.74 -29.97 -16.03
CA GLU A 403 -22.88 -30.61 -16.69
C GLU A 403 -23.71 -31.35 -15.62
N VAL A 404 -24.83 -30.76 -15.21
CA VAL A 404 -25.87 -31.53 -14.55
C VAL A 404 -26.58 -32.31 -15.65
N ALA A 405 -26.93 -33.57 -15.40
CA ALA A 405 -27.56 -34.49 -16.36
C ALA A 405 -28.89 -33.99 -16.99
N SER A 406 -29.36 -32.77 -16.65
CA SER A 406 -30.59 -32.14 -17.12
C SER A 406 -30.39 -30.83 -17.92
N GLY A 407 -29.16 -30.44 -18.27
CA GLY A 407 -28.87 -29.29 -19.15
C GLY A 407 -27.86 -28.28 -18.57
N ILE A 408 -27.43 -27.32 -19.41
CA ILE A 408 -26.49 -26.25 -19.03
C ILE A 408 -27.24 -25.17 -18.23
N GLU A 409 -26.89 -25.03 -16.97
CA GLU A 409 -27.45 -24.00 -16.09
C GLU A 409 -26.61 -22.73 -16.15
N TYR A 410 -27.26 -21.56 -16.23
CA TYR A 410 -26.61 -20.26 -16.28
C TYR A 410 -26.82 -19.51 -14.96
N ALA A 411 -25.78 -18.86 -14.47
CA ALA A 411 -25.85 -18.01 -13.29
C ALA A 411 -25.03 -16.74 -13.47
N VAL A 412 -25.35 -15.71 -12.68
CA VAL A 412 -24.47 -14.57 -12.50
C VAL A 412 -23.20 -15.04 -11.80
N ALA A 413 -22.06 -14.79 -12.42
CA ALA A 413 -20.75 -15.15 -11.90
C ALA A 413 -19.82 -13.93 -11.94
N ALA A 414 -18.99 -13.79 -10.92
CA ALA A 414 -17.93 -12.79 -10.90
C ALA A 414 -16.61 -13.47 -11.33
N ARG A 415 -15.97 -12.95 -12.38
CA ARG A 415 -14.59 -13.32 -12.68
C ARG A 415 -13.70 -12.47 -11.80
N VAL A 416 -12.83 -13.12 -11.05
CA VAL A 416 -11.94 -12.45 -10.11
C VAL A 416 -10.50 -12.84 -10.35
N GLU A 417 -9.63 -11.86 -10.19
CA GLU A 417 -8.19 -11.98 -10.29
C GLU A 417 -7.60 -12.10 -8.88
N SER A 418 -6.65 -13.02 -8.71
CA SER A 418 -5.82 -13.11 -7.51
C SER A 418 -4.34 -13.10 -7.89
N GLU A 419 -3.53 -12.37 -7.12
CA GLU A 419 -2.08 -12.35 -7.27
C GLU A 419 -1.44 -13.74 -7.02
N ARG A 420 -2.14 -14.62 -6.28
CA ARG A 420 -1.62 -15.92 -5.85
C ARG A 420 -2.60 -17.05 -6.18
N VAL A 421 -2.07 -18.25 -6.33
CA VAL A 421 -2.88 -19.45 -6.45
C VAL A 421 -3.67 -19.65 -5.15
N VAL A 422 -4.99 -19.73 -5.26
CA VAL A 422 -5.84 -20.28 -4.21
C VAL A 422 -5.58 -21.78 -4.13
N ARG A 423 -5.01 -22.26 -3.03
CA ARG A 423 -4.54 -23.64 -2.90
C ARG A 423 -5.63 -24.59 -2.42
N PHE A 424 -5.68 -25.76 -3.07
CA PHE A 424 -6.68 -26.80 -2.82
C PHE A 424 -6.15 -28.06 -2.09
N HIS A 425 -4.83 -28.14 -1.79
CA HIS A 425 -4.24 -29.33 -1.14
C HIS A 425 -3.36 -29.01 0.08
N GLY A 426 -3.49 -29.82 1.15
CA GLY A 426 -2.76 -29.71 2.42
C GLY A 426 -3.65 -29.41 3.65
N PRO A 427 -3.13 -29.49 4.89
CA PRO A 427 -3.86 -29.06 6.08
C PRO A 427 -4.31 -27.60 5.90
N GLY A 428 -5.61 -27.30 5.98
CA GLY A 428 -6.14 -25.94 5.75
C GLY A 428 -6.42 -25.56 4.28
N ALA A 429 -6.12 -26.43 3.31
CA ALA A 429 -6.39 -26.15 1.91
C ALA A 429 -7.88 -26.30 1.54
N ALA A 430 -8.29 -25.58 0.49
CA ALA A 430 -9.67 -25.60 0.02
C ALA A 430 -9.99 -26.92 -0.68
N THR A 431 -11.12 -27.52 -0.35
CA THR A 431 -11.67 -28.70 -1.02
C THR A 431 -12.78 -28.26 -1.96
N ASP A 432 -13.09 -29.03 -3.00
CA ASP A 432 -14.22 -28.74 -3.91
C ASP A 432 -15.57 -28.70 -3.17
N ALA A 433 -15.63 -29.35 -2.01
CA ALA A 433 -16.77 -29.33 -1.10
C ALA A 433 -16.94 -28.00 -0.36
N ASP A 434 -15.93 -27.15 -0.28
CA ASP A 434 -16.01 -25.88 0.45
C ASP A 434 -17.00 -24.91 -0.19
N ALA A 435 -17.65 -24.17 0.69
CA ALA A 435 -18.40 -22.97 0.33
C ALA A 435 -17.54 -21.75 0.66
N TRP A 436 -17.59 -20.78 -0.25
CA TRP A 436 -16.79 -19.58 -0.23
C TRP A 436 -17.62 -18.39 0.17
N ARG A 437 -16.96 -17.42 0.77
CA ARG A 437 -17.51 -16.14 1.12
C ARG A 437 -16.61 -15.04 0.59
N VAL A 438 -17.24 -13.99 0.09
CA VAL A 438 -16.57 -12.73 -0.24
C VAL A 438 -17.16 -11.59 0.57
N ASP A 439 -16.29 -10.69 1.00
CA ASP A 439 -16.63 -9.42 1.63
C ASP A 439 -15.97 -8.31 0.81
N ARG A 440 -16.58 -7.13 0.70
CA ARG A 440 -15.92 -6.00 0.06
C ARG A 440 -14.71 -5.55 0.90
N ASP A 441 -13.54 -5.45 0.27
CA ASP A 441 -12.37 -4.88 0.92
C ASP A 441 -12.47 -3.36 0.83
N ASP A 442 -13.07 -2.77 1.86
CA ASP A 442 -13.36 -1.34 1.89
C ASP A 442 -12.10 -0.48 1.77
N GLY A 443 -10.89 -1.04 1.99
CA GLY A 443 -9.61 -0.30 1.87
C GLY A 443 -9.47 0.93 2.77
N GLY A 444 -10.52 1.33 3.50
CA GLY A 444 -10.71 2.66 4.06
C GLY A 444 -9.71 3.03 5.15
N GLY A 445 -9.16 2.03 5.86
CA GLY A 445 -8.07 2.25 6.81
C GLY A 445 -6.74 2.63 6.14
N THR A 446 -6.53 2.28 4.87
CA THR A 446 -5.28 2.57 4.15
C THR A 446 -5.26 3.99 3.57
N MET A 447 -6.41 4.51 3.16
CA MET A 447 -6.50 5.83 2.52
C MET A 447 -6.40 6.95 3.55
N SER A 448 -7.16 6.87 4.66
CA SER A 448 -7.04 7.82 5.78
C SER A 448 -5.64 7.82 6.39
N GLY A 449 -5.00 6.64 6.50
CA GLY A 449 -3.61 6.53 6.95
C GLY A 449 -2.61 7.24 6.04
N ARG A 450 -2.75 7.11 4.72
CA ARG A 450 -1.89 7.82 3.74
C ARG A 450 -2.10 9.33 3.80
N VAL A 451 -3.34 9.76 3.89
CA VAL A 451 -3.70 11.17 4.03
C VAL A 451 -3.11 11.76 5.31
N ARG A 452 -3.24 11.05 6.45
CA ARG A 452 -2.64 11.44 7.73
C ARG A 452 -1.13 11.55 7.62
N ALA A 453 -0.47 10.55 7.03
CA ALA A 453 0.99 10.54 6.89
C ALA A 453 1.48 11.72 6.03
N ALA A 454 0.84 11.99 4.90
CA ALA A 454 1.21 13.11 4.04
C ALA A 454 1.00 14.48 4.71
N LEU A 455 -0.08 14.61 5.49
CA LEU A 455 -0.31 15.81 6.28
C LEU A 455 0.78 15.99 7.35
N VAL A 456 1.10 14.94 8.11
CA VAL A 456 2.16 15.01 9.13
C VAL A 456 3.51 15.32 8.48
N ASP A 457 3.84 14.71 7.35
CA ASP A 457 5.07 14.97 6.59
C ASP A 457 5.15 16.43 6.11
N ALA A 458 4.03 16.98 5.61
CA ALA A 458 3.93 18.39 5.22
C ALA A 458 4.14 19.36 6.38
N PHE A 459 3.96 18.94 7.64
CA PHE A 459 4.27 19.76 8.81
C PHE A 459 5.68 19.49 9.36
N ALA A 460 6.08 18.22 9.43
CA ALA A 460 7.37 17.80 9.95
C ALA A 460 8.53 18.31 9.10
N SER A 461 8.38 18.26 7.78
CA SER A 461 9.46 18.60 6.85
C SER A 461 9.82 20.09 6.88
N LYS A 462 11.14 20.35 6.89
CA LYS A 462 11.74 21.69 6.80
C LYS A 462 12.13 22.08 5.37
N ASN A 463 11.90 21.21 4.39
CA ASN A 463 12.22 21.54 3.00
C ASN A 463 11.38 22.75 2.52
N GLU A 464 11.94 23.52 1.59
CA GLU A 464 11.32 24.74 1.07
C GLU A 464 9.91 24.48 0.52
N ARG A 465 9.68 23.29 -0.05
CA ARG A 465 8.37 22.86 -0.57
C ARG A 465 7.32 22.79 0.53
N ALA A 466 7.60 22.09 1.62
CA ALA A 466 6.65 21.97 2.72
C ALA A 466 6.46 23.32 3.43
N VAL A 467 7.53 24.12 3.57
CA VAL A 467 7.45 25.49 4.11
C VAL A 467 6.52 26.36 3.25
N ALA A 468 6.75 26.42 1.95
CA ALA A 468 5.93 27.20 1.02
C ALA A 468 4.48 26.70 0.99
N LEU A 469 4.28 25.38 0.98
CA LEU A 469 2.95 24.77 1.02
C LEU A 469 2.22 25.15 2.31
N ARG A 470 2.89 25.10 3.48
CA ARG A 470 2.29 25.50 4.76
C ARG A 470 1.88 26.96 4.77
N ARG A 471 2.77 27.83 4.32
CA ARG A 471 2.53 29.27 4.20
C ARG A 471 1.31 29.58 3.34
N ARG A 472 1.14 28.86 2.23
CA ARG A 472 0.04 29.07 1.27
C ARG A 472 -1.29 28.44 1.75
N LEU A 473 -1.27 27.22 2.28
CA LEU A 473 -2.50 26.47 2.61
C LEU A 473 -3.02 26.69 4.04
N PHE A 474 -2.13 26.89 5.02
CA PHE A 474 -2.53 27.01 6.43
C PHE A 474 -2.40 28.44 6.95
N GLU A 475 -1.35 29.16 6.55
CA GLU A 475 -1.19 30.58 6.90
C GLU A 475 -1.90 31.52 5.92
N LEU A 476 -2.45 30.99 4.83
CA LEU A 476 -3.24 31.71 3.82
C LEU A 476 -2.52 32.90 3.19
N ALA A 477 -1.20 32.79 2.99
CA ALA A 477 -0.43 33.84 2.32
C ALA A 477 -0.93 34.07 0.88
N PRO A 478 -1.12 35.32 0.46
CA PRO A 478 -1.64 35.64 -0.87
C PRO A 478 -0.68 35.18 -1.97
N PRO A 479 -1.19 34.77 -3.14
CA PRO A 479 -0.36 34.33 -4.25
C PRO A 479 0.29 35.51 -4.97
N ALA A 480 1.55 35.35 -5.39
CA ALA A 480 2.22 36.30 -6.26
C ALA A 480 2.08 35.92 -7.74
N PHE A 481 1.98 36.93 -8.60
CA PHE A 481 1.91 36.80 -10.06
C PHE A 481 2.93 37.70 -10.75
N ASP A 482 3.44 37.25 -11.89
CA ASP A 482 4.34 37.95 -12.79
C ASP A 482 3.76 37.94 -14.20
N PHE A 483 2.92 38.94 -14.48
CA PHE A 483 2.22 39.04 -15.76
C PHE A 483 3.14 39.45 -16.91
N ASP A 484 4.21 40.18 -16.64
CA ASP A 484 5.19 40.55 -17.67
C ASP A 484 5.92 39.29 -18.17
N ALA A 485 6.36 38.41 -17.26
CA ALA A 485 6.95 37.13 -17.64
C ALA A 485 5.96 36.21 -18.37
N ALA A 486 4.67 36.27 -18.00
CA ALA A 486 3.62 35.52 -18.68
C ALA A 486 3.40 35.98 -20.11
N ASP A 487 3.37 37.30 -20.34
CA ASP A 487 3.20 37.88 -21.68
C ASP A 487 4.39 37.56 -22.58
N ASP A 488 5.61 37.62 -22.03
CA ASP A 488 6.82 37.16 -22.71
C ASP A 488 6.75 35.68 -23.09
N ALA A 489 6.24 34.81 -22.21
CA ALA A 489 6.07 33.39 -22.48
C ALA A 489 5.01 33.14 -23.56
N LEU A 490 3.90 33.88 -23.54
CA LEU A 490 2.85 33.82 -24.55
C LEU A 490 3.36 34.20 -25.95
N GLN A 491 4.24 35.21 -26.05
CA GLN A 491 4.86 35.60 -27.32
C GLN A 491 5.85 34.56 -27.86
N LYS A 492 6.46 33.77 -26.96
CA LYS A 492 7.45 32.74 -27.29
C LYS A 492 6.83 31.35 -27.50
N LEU A 493 5.49 31.24 -27.47
CA LEU A 493 4.81 29.98 -27.76
C LEU A 493 5.18 29.49 -29.16
N SER A 494 5.19 28.17 -29.31
CA SER A 494 5.35 27.57 -30.63
C SER A 494 4.16 27.95 -31.54
N PRO A 495 4.29 27.89 -32.88
CA PRO A 495 3.19 28.23 -33.79
C PRO A 495 1.91 27.43 -33.51
N SER A 496 2.06 26.16 -33.15
CA SER A 496 0.93 25.30 -32.76
C SER A 496 0.34 25.71 -31.41
N GLY A 497 1.17 26.01 -30.39
CA GLY A 497 0.70 26.49 -29.10
C GLY A 497 -0.03 27.84 -29.19
N ALA A 498 0.51 28.78 -29.96
CA ALA A 498 -0.12 30.08 -30.21
C ALA A 498 -1.49 29.94 -30.89
N ALA A 499 -1.60 29.07 -31.91
CA ALA A 499 -2.88 28.78 -32.56
C ALA A 499 -3.92 28.22 -31.57
N ILE A 500 -3.52 27.26 -30.73
CA ILE A 500 -4.39 26.65 -29.70
C ILE A 500 -4.88 27.71 -28.70
N VAL A 501 -3.97 28.53 -28.16
CA VAL A 501 -4.33 29.58 -27.19
C VAL A 501 -5.20 30.66 -27.84
N SER A 502 -4.95 31.02 -29.10
CA SER A 502 -5.74 32.03 -29.82
C SER A 502 -7.19 31.58 -30.08
N ALA A 503 -7.43 30.27 -30.23
CA ALA A 503 -8.75 29.70 -30.47
C ALA A 503 -9.65 29.66 -29.21
N LEU A 504 -9.08 29.85 -28.02
CA LEU A 504 -9.83 29.92 -26.76
C LEU A 504 -10.66 31.21 -26.66
N ASN A 505 -11.68 31.22 -25.80
CA ASN A 505 -12.38 32.46 -25.47
C ASN A 505 -11.56 33.37 -24.52
N ASP A 506 -12.03 34.60 -24.26
CA ASP A 506 -11.30 35.57 -23.43
C ASP A 506 -11.04 35.07 -22.00
N GLU A 507 -12.01 34.39 -21.39
CA GLU A 507 -11.93 33.88 -20.03
C GLU A 507 -10.90 32.74 -19.93
N GLN A 508 -10.90 31.84 -20.90
CA GLN A 508 -9.95 30.74 -21.02
C GLN A 508 -8.54 31.24 -21.32
N ARG A 509 -8.39 32.26 -22.19
CA ARG A 509 -7.09 32.92 -22.42
C ARG A 509 -6.57 33.61 -21.17
N SER A 510 -7.44 34.28 -20.42
CA SER A 510 -7.10 34.88 -19.12
C SER A 510 -6.63 33.82 -18.12
N ALA A 511 -7.28 32.65 -18.10
CA ALA A 511 -6.84 31.52 -17.27
C ALA A 511 -5.44 31.01 -17.66
N VAL A 512 -5.14 30.86 -18.96
CA VAL A 512 -3.79 30.50 -19.45
C VAL A 512 -2.75 31.52 -18.99
N ARG A 513 -3.02 32.81 -19.20
CA ARG A 513 -2.14 33.91 -18.79
C ARG A 513 -1.92 33.93 -17.28
N GLY A 514 -2.99 33.77 -16.49
CA GLY A 514 -2.92 33.73 -15.03
C GLY A 514 -2.08 32.56 -14.50
N VAL A 515 -2.18 31.38 -15.12
CA VAL A 515 -1.34 30.22 -14.75
C VAL A 515 0.12 30.45 -15.11
N LEU A 516 0.42 31.01 -16.28
CA LEU A 516 1.80 31.35 -16.66
C LEU A 516 2.41 32.42 -15.74
N ALA A 517 1.59 33.33 -15.22
CA ALA A 517 2.01 34.38 -14.30
C ALA A 517 2.23 33.87 -12.87
N ALA A 518 1.59 32.77 -12.46
CA ALA A 518 1.57 32.33 -11.07
C ALA A 518 2.97 31.93 -10.57
N ARG A 519 3.40 32.53 -9.46
CA ARG A 519 4.63 32.16 -8.72
C ARG A 519 4.36 31.27 -7.51
N ASP A 520 3.13 31.31 -6.99
CA ASP A 520 2.72 30.52 -5.83
C ASP A 520 1.62 29.52 -6.18
N TYR A 521 0.44 30.03 -6.54
CA TYR A 521 -0.69 29.21 -6.96
C TYR A 521 -1.69 30.03 -7.76
N ALA A 522 -2.54 29.33 -8.52
CA ALA A 522 -3.69 29.90 -9.21
C ALA A 522 -4.94 29.07 -8.94
N LEU A 523 -6.10 29.73 -8.90
CA LEU A 523 -7.39 29.08 -8.75
C LEU A 523 -8.22 29.35 -10.00
N ILE A 524 -8.70 28.30 -10.65
CA ILE A 524 -9.58 28.40 -11.82
C ILE A 524 -10.95 27.87 -11.43
N GLN A 525 -11.94 28.75 -11.42
CA GLN A 525 -13.33 28.34 -11.25
C GLN A 525 -13.88 27.84 -12.58
N GLY A 526 -14.18 26.55 -12.65
CA GLY A 526 -14.63 25.90 -13.88
C GLY A 526 -16.07 25.42 -13.80
N PHE A 527 -17.00 26.23 -14.30
CA PHE A 527 -18.43 25.90 -14.34
C PHE A 527 -18.71 24.65 -15.21
N PRO A 528 -19.82 23.92 -14.95
CA PRO A 528 -20.25 22.82 -15.81
C PRO A 528 -20.38 23.27 -17.27
N GLY A 529 -19.80 22.50 -18.20
CA GLY A 529 -19.87 22.81 -19.63
C GLY A 529 -18.94 23.92 -20.13
N ALA A 530 -18.22 24.63 -19.27
CA ALA A 530 -17.31 25.75 -19.66
C ALA A 530 -16.02 25.31 -20.39
N GLY A 531 -15.90 24.02 -20.74
CA GLY A 531 -14.73 23.50 -21.43
C GLY A 531 -13.49 23.31 -20.53
N LYS A 532 -13.65 23.11 -19.21
CA LYS A 532 -12.56 22.87 -18.23
C LYS A 532 -11.38 22.07 -18.79
N SER A 533 -11.65 20.86 -19.30
CA SER A 533 -10.61 19.97 -19.79
C SER A 533 -9.91 20.46 -21.06
N ALA A 534 -10.61 21.21 -21.93
CA ALA A 534 -9.99 21.84 -23.10
C ALA A 534 -9.06 22.99 -22.66
N THR A 535 -9.51 23.79 -21.69
CA THR A 535 -8.68 24.83 -21.05
C THR A 535 -7.44 24.23 -20.40
N LEU A 536 -7.59 23.14 -19.65
CA LEU A 536 -6.46 22.42 -19.03
C LEU A 536 -5.45 21.90 -20.07
N ALA A 537 -5.93 21.31 -21.17
CA ALA A 537 -5.04 20.86 -22.25
C ALA A 537 -4.26 22.03 -22.88
N ALA A 538 -4.91 23.18 -23.10
CA ALA A 538 -4.24 24.38 -23.60
C ALA A 538 -3.23 24.97 -22.59
N ILE A 539 -3.55 24.97 -21.30
CA ILE A 539 -2.63 25.35 -20.22
C ILE A 539 -1.39 24.43 -20.23
N VAL A 540 -1.59 23.11 -20.30
CA VAL A 540 -0.48 22.14 -20.38
C VAL A 540 0.38 22.43 -21.60
N ARG A 541 -0.22 22.67 -22.77
CA ARG A 541 0.53 23.02 -23.98
C ARG A 541 1.38 24.28 -23.79
N ALA A 542 0.79 25.36 -23.26
CA ALA A 542 1.50 26.61 -23.03
C ALA A 542 2.66 26.45 -22.02
N LEU A 543 2.46 25.66 -20.96
CA LEU A 543 3.50 25.34 -19.98
C LEU A 543 4.64 24.52 -20.61
N VAL A 544 4.31 23.52 -21.43
CA VAL A 544 5.31 22.70 -22.13
C VAL A 544 6.12 23.54 -23.11
N ASP A 545 5.47 24.43 -23.88
CA ASP A 545 6.16 25.38 -24.77
C ASP A 545 7.08 26.33 -24.00
N ALA A 546 6.70 26.72 -22.77
CA ALA A 546 7.54 27.48 -21.85
C ALA A 546 8.63 26.64 -21.15
N GLY A 547 8.82 25.38 -21.55
CA GLY A 547 9.84 24.48 -21.02
C GLY A 547 9.55 23.95 -19.60
N LYS A 548 8.32 24.09 -19.12
CA LYS A 548 7.92 23.68 -17.76
C LYS A 548 7.53 22.21 -17.72
N SER A 549 7.89 21.57 -16.61
CA SER A 549 7.42 20.23 -16.26
C SER A 549 6.08 20.30 -15.53
N VAL A 550 5.14 19.44 -15.90
CA VAL A 550 3.76 19.50 -15.42
C VAL A 550 3.30 18.16 -14.84
N LEU A 551 2.76 18.19 -13.63
CA LEU A 551 2.02 17.06 -13.03
C LEU A 551 0.52 17.34 -13.14
N VAL A 552 -0.19 16.54 -13.95
CA VAL A 552 -1.65 16.58 -14.04
C VAL A 552 -2.23 15.57 -13.06
N THR A 553 -3.11 16.01 -12.16
CA THR A 553 -3.67 15.16 -11.12
C THR A 553 -5.13 15.44 -10.84
N SER A 554 -5.81 14.45 -10.28
CA SER A 554 -7.17 14.56 -9.76
C SER A 554 -7.43 13.46 -8.71
N HIS A 555 -8.61 13.49 -8.09
CA HIS A 555 -9.05 12.44 -7.17
C HIS A 555 -9.34 11.12 -7.89
N THR A 556 -9.91 11.17 -9.09
CA THR A 556 -10.37 9.98 -9.83
C THR A 556 -9.49 9.67 -11.05
N HIS A 557 -9.46 8.39 -11.46
CA HIS A 557 -8.76 7.99 -12.69
C HIS A 557 -9.38 8.62 -13.93
N SER A 558 -10.72 8.66 -14.02
CA SER A 558 -11.45 9.22 -15.17
C SER A 558 -11.18 10.70 -15.38
N ALA A 559 -11.11 11.51 -14.32
CA ALA A 559 -10.80 12.94 -14.45
C ALA A 559 -9.38 13.17 -14.99
N VAL A 560 -8.39 12.39 -14.51
CA VAL A 560 -7.02 12.43 -15.04
C VAL A 560 -7.01 12.04 -16.52
N ASP A 561 -7.65 10.92 -16.87
CA ASP A 561 -7.65 10.40 -18.23
C ASP A 561 -8.33 11.37 -19.22
N ASN A 562 -9.43 12.01 -18.82
CA ASN A 562 -10.13 13.02 -19.62
C ASN A 562 -9.23 14.20 -20.05
N VAL A 563 -8.29 14.61 -19.20
CA VAL A 563 -7.32 15.67 -19.54
C VAL A 563 -6.22 15.11 -20.44
N LEU A 564 -5.67 13.94 -20.09
CA LEU A 564 -4.55 13.33 -20.83
C LEU A 564 -4.91 12.92 -22.26
N GLU A 565 -6.12 12.41 -22.47
CA GLU A 565 -6.61 12.03 -23.81
C GLU A 565 -6.71 13.21 -24.78
N ARG A 566 -6.79 14.45 -24.26
CA ARG A 566 -6.80 15.66 -25.09
C ARG A 566 -5.40 16.17 -25.43
N LEU A 567 -4.36 15.73 -24.71
CA LEU A 567 -2.99 16.21 -24.91
C LEU A 567 -2.44 15.96 -26.33
N PRO A 568 -2.65 14.78 -26.95
CA PRO A 568 -2.25 14.57 -28.35
C PRO A 568 -2.91 15.56 -29.31
N GLY A 569 -4.17 15.92 -29.08
CA GLY A 569 -4.92 16.88 -29.90
C GLY A 569 -4.37 18.30 -29.84
N VAL A 570 -3.65 18.65 -28.76
CA VAL A 570 -2.93 19.92 -28.61
C VAL A 570 -1.44 19.79 -28.89
N GLY A 571 -1.00 18.70 -29.52
CA GLY A 571 0.40 18.45 -29.91
C GLY A 571 1.34 18.10 -28.76
N VAL A 572 0.81 17.57 -27.65
CA VAL A 572 1.59 17.10 -26.50
C VAL A 572 1.49 15.57 -26.44
N ASP A 573 2.40 14.89 -27.14
CA ASP A 573 2.49 13.42 -27.15
C ASP A 573 3.47 12.86 -26.09
N ALA A 574 4.38 13.70 -25.60
CA ALA A 574 5.44 13.33 -24.66
C ALA A 574 4.96 13.41 -23.20
N PHE A 575 3.99 12.55 -22.85
CA PHE A 575 3.47 12.42 -21.48
C PHE A 575 3.39 10.95 -21.03
N VAL A 576 3.35 10.74 -19.71
CA VAL A 576 3.21 9.42 -19.09
C VAL A 576 2.01 9.37 -18.14
N ARG A 577 1.22 8.31 -18.24
CA ARG A 577 0.14 7.98 -17.31
C ARG A 577 0.65 7.05 -16.21
N ALA A 578 0.92 7.58 -15.01
CA ALA A 578 1.44 6.79 -13.88
C ALA A 578 0.32 6.29 -12.95
N GLY A 579 0.33 5.01 -12.58
CA GLY A 579 -0.69 4.43 -11.69
C GLY A 579 -2.00 4.03 -12.38
N GLY A 580 -2.01 3.98 -13.72
CA GLY A 580 -3.15 3.55 -14.54
C GLY A 580 -3.19 2.05 -14.85
N GLU A 581 -2.20 1.29 -14.39
CA GLU A 581 -2.01 -0.13 -14.66
C GLU A 581 -3.12 -0.99 -14.01
N GLY A 582 -3.35 -2.19 -14.58
CA GLY A 582 -4.36 -3.12 -14.07
C GLY A 582 -5.80 -2.69 -14.35
N GLY A 583 -6.06 -2.06 -15.50
CA GLY A 583 -7.41 -1.73 -15.98
C GLY A 583 -8.05 -0.47 -15.35
N LYS A 584 -7.27 0.35 -14.64
CA LYS A 584 -7.78 1.59 -14.02
C LYS A 584 -7.79 2.79 -14.96
N ALA A 585 -6.86 2.82 -15.92
CA ALA A 585 -6.85 3.82 -16.97
C ALA A 585 -7.87 3.45 -18.06
N SER A 586 -8.41 4.47 -18.73
CA SER A 586 -9.15 4.30 -19.96
C SER A 586 -8.32 3.57 -21.03
N ALA A 587 -8.99 3.01 -22.04
CA ALA A 587 -8.32 2.30 -23.13
C ALA A 587 -7.30 3.20 -23.88
N ALA A 588 -7.62 4.49 -24.05
CA ALA A 588 -6.73 5.45 -24.70
C ALA A 588 -5.54 5.81 -23.79
N ALA A 589 -5.78 6.12 -22.51
CA ALA A 589 -4.73 6.47 -21.57
C ALA A 589 -3.80 5.28 -21.24
N ALA A 590 -4.30 4.04 -21.32
CA ALA A 590 -3.52 2.83 -21.09
C ALA A 590 -2.34 2.67 -22.07
N ALA A 591 -2.46 3.21 -23.29
CA ALA A 591 -1.34 3.22 -24.24
C ALA A 591 -0.14 4.02 -23.73
N PHE A 592 -0.38 5.03 -22.89
CA PHE A 592 0.62 5.92 -22.28
C PHE A 592 1.02 5.51 -20.86
N CYS A 593 0.56 4.34 -20.37
CA CYS A 593 1.08 3.75 -19.14
C CYS A 593 2.49 3.17 -19.36
N PRO A 594 3.29 3.01 -18.29
CA PRO A 594 4.57 2.28 -18.36
C PRO A 594 4.32 0.83 -18.77
N GLY A 595 4.95 0.40 -19.87
CA GLY A 595 4.70 -0.90 -20.51
C GLY A 595 3.55 -0.90 -21.52
N GLY A 596 2.86 0.25 -21.70
CA GLY A 596 1.82 0.43 -22.71
C GLY A 596 2.38 0.56 -24.13
N ALA A 597 1.49 0.58 -25.12
CA ALA A 597 1.86 0.58 -26.54
C ALA A 597 2.76 1.76 -26.97
N LYS A 598 2.64 2.92 -26.29
CA LYS A 598 3.48 4.10 -26.56
C LYS A 598 4.76 4.12 -25.74
N HIS A 599 4.80 3.42 -24.60
CA HIS A 599 5.91 3.43 -23.65
C HIS A 599 6.30 2.01 -23.28
N ALA A 600 7.09 1.34 -24.12
CA ALA A 600 7.52 -0.04 -23.93
C ALA A 600 8.62 -0.22 -22.87
N ALA A 601 8.60 0.56 -21.79
CA ALA A 601 9.58 0.47 -20.71
C ALA A 601 9.40 -0.82 -19.91
N ARG A 602 10.39 -1.70 -19.96
CA ARG A 602 10.43 -3.03 -19.31
C ARG A 602 11.62 -3.23 -18.38
N SER A 603 12.56 -2.28 -18.33
CA SER A 603 13.67 -2.27 -17.37
C SER A 603 13.58 -1.08 -16.40
N VAL A 604 14.33 -1.14 -15.30
CA VAL A 604 14.39 -0.03 -14.33
C VAL A 604 15.03 1.20 -14.98
N GLU A 605 16.02 0.99 -15.84
CA GLU A 605 16.72 2.01 -16.60
C GLU A 605 15.78 2.70 -17.60
N GLU A 606 14.98 1.93 -18.34
CA GLU A 606 13.99 2.47 -19.27
C GLU A 606 12.89 3.24 -18.54
N LEU A 607 12.40 2.72 -17.41
CA LEU A 607 11.42 3.43 -16.58
C LEU A 607 11.98 4.76 -16.06
N ARG A 608 13.26 4.78 -15.65
CA ARG A 608 13.93 6.00 -15.20
C ARG A 608 14.09 7.00 -16.35
N ALA A 609 14.57 6.54 -17.51
CA ALA A 609 14.71 7.37 -18.69
C ALA A 609 13.36 7.97 -19.11
N LEU A 610 12.29 7.17 -19.06
CA LEU A 610 10.93 7.60 -19.35
C LEU A 610 10.45 8.67 -18.35
N ALA A 611 10.66 8.48 -17.06
CA ALA A 611 10.30 9.46 -16.02
C ALA A 611 11.02 10.81 -16.23
N ASP A 612 12.31 10.76 -16.54
CA ASP A 612 13.18 11.93 -16.69
C ASP A 612 12.94 12.67 -18.02
N ALA A 613 12.55 11.94 -19.08
CA ALA A 613 12.30 12.51 -20.40
C ALA A 613 10.91 13.16 -20.53
N SER A 614 9.92 12.69 -19.79
CA SER A 614 8.53 13.13 -19.95
C SER A 614 8.32 14.54 -19.43
N ALA A 615 7.87 15.49 -20.24
CA ALA A 615 7.57 16.84 -19.73
C ALA A 615 6.32 16.83 -18.83
N VAL A 616 5.36 15.95 -19.15
CA VAL A 616 4.08 15.85 -18.46
C VAL A 616 3.91 14.46 -17.85
N VAL A 617 3.46 14.41 -16.61
CA VAL A 617 3.04 13.15 -15.96
C VAL A 617 1.62 13.31 -15.46
N GLY A 618 0.77 12.33 -15.75
CA GLY A 618 -0.60 12.26 -15.28
C GLY A 618 -0.80 11.13 -14.26
N ALA A 619 -1.33 11.44 -13.09
CA ALA A 619 -1.56 10.47 -12.03
C ALA A 619 -2.68 10.92 -11.10
N THR A 620 -3.30 10.01 -10.35
CA THR A 620 -4.21 10.44 -9.26
C THR A 620 -3.40 11.05 -8.12
N CYS A 621 -4.02 11.87 -7.25
CA CYS A 621 -3.32 12.50 -6.12
C CYS A 621 -2.63 11.47 -5.21
N TYR A 622 -3.24 10.29 -5.05
CA TYR A 622 -2.66 9.19 -4.29
C TYR A 622 -1.48 8.52 -4.98
N ALA A 623 -1.51 8.40 -6.31
CA ALA A 623 -0.38 7.89 -7.06
C ALA A 623 0.78 8.89 -7.05
N ALA A 624 0.49 10.20 -7.13
CA ALA A 624 1.50 11.26 -7.04
C ALA A 624 2.33 11.23 -5.74
N ALA A 625 1.77 10.70 -4.66
CA ALA A 625 2.47 10.55 -3.39
C ALA A 625 3.72 9.67 -3.53
N ASN A 626 3.61 8.48 -4.13
CA ASN A 626 4.62 7.42 -3.98
C ASN A 626 4.98 6.70 -5.28
N HIS A 627 4.34 7.02 -6.41
CA HIS A 627 4.61 6.33 -7.67
C HIS A 627 6.08 6.53 -8.07
N PRO A 628 6.88 5.47 -8.35
CA PRO A 628 8.31 5.61 -8.62
C PRO A 628 8.66 6.58 -9.75
N LEU A 629 7.87 6.59 -10.84
CA LEU A 629 8.05 7.53 -11.97
C LEU A 629 7.84 9.01 -11.59
N ILE A 630 7.18 9.27 -10.47
CA ILE A 630 6.98 10.61 -9.93
C ILE A 630 8.03 10.83 -8.86
N ALA A 631 8.03 10.02 -7.79
CA ALA A 631 8.87 10.23 -6.62
C ALA A 631 10.38 10.15 -6.89
N ARG A 632 10.83 9.36 -7.89
CA ARG A 632 12.26 9.18 -8.21
C ARG A 632 12.71 9.92 -9.47
N ARG A 633 11.81 10.63 -10.14
CA ARG A 633 12.12 11.46 -11.30
C ARG A 633 13.19 12.49 -10.94
N ARG A 634 14.20 12.67 -11.77
CA ARG A 634 15.18 13.74 -11.60
C ARG A 634 14.58 15.05 -12.13
N ALA A 635 14.62 16.10 -11.30
CA ALA A 635 14.14 17.41 -11.73
C ALA A 635 15.00 17.92 -12.90
N ARG A 636 14.38 18.29 -14.02
CA ARG A 636 15.03 19.17 -15.00
C ARG A 636 15.04 20.56 -14.40
N ARG A 637 16.06 20.93 -13.61
CA ARG A 637 16.28 22.36 -13.34
C ARG A 637 16.50 23.00 -14.71
N SER A 638 15.57 23.87 -15.12
CA SER A 638 15.88 24.88 -16.14
C SER A 638 17.21 25.50 -15.75
N ALA A 639 18.15 25.56 -16.68
CA ALA A 639 19.50 26.06 -16.50
C ALA A 639 19.51 27.51 -16.00
N ARG A 640 19.25 27.69 -14.71
CA ARG A 640 19.44 28.91 -13.94
C ARG A 640 20.55 28.72 -12.92
N ALA A 641 21.44 27.75 -13.15
CA ALA A 641 22.76 27.75 -12.57
C ALA A 641 23.51 28.92 -13.22
N SER A 642 23.79 29.94 -12.41
CA SER A 642 24.82 30.94 -12.68
C SER A 642 26.04 30.28 -13.32
N ALA A 643 26.64 30.95 -14.30
CA ALA A 643 27.76 30.48 -15.11
C ALA A 643 29.10 30.28 -14.35
N GLU A 644 29.07 29.89 -13.08
CA GLU A 644 30.23 29.74 -12.19
C GLU A 644 30.28 28.40 -11.44
N GLU A 645 29.55 27.35 -11.87
CA GLU A 645 29.71 26.03 -11.25
C GLU A 645 30.78 25.22 -12.01
N THR A 646 31.96 25.06 -11.39
CA THR A 646 33.07 24.27 -11.97
C THR A 646 32.77 22.77 -11.92
N VAL A 647 33.30 22.04 -12.90
CA VAL A 647 33.11 20.59 -13.12
C VAL A 647 33.44 19.71 -11.88
N LEU A 648 34.17 20.24 -10.91
CA LEU A 648 34.54 19.55 -9.67
C LEU A 648 33.45 19.56 -8.58
N ASP A 649 32.51 20.51 -8.59
CA ASP A 649 31.44 20.60 -7.59
C ASP A 649 30.22 19.71 -7.93
N ALA A 650 30.01 19.41 -9.21
CA ALA A 650 28.94 18.52 -9.67
C ALA A 650 29.07 17.08 -9.13
N ALA A 651 30.30 16.61 -8.84
CA ALA A 651 30.55 15.26 -8.34
C ALA A 651 30.32 15.11 -6.82
N LYS A 652 30.32 16.21 -6.06
CA LYS A 652 30.00 16.20 -4.61
C LYS A 652 28.51 16.39 -4.32
N ASN A 653 27.76 16.96 -5.27
CA ASN A 653 26.32 17.25 -5.15
C ASN A 653 25.39 16.11 -5.63
N GLU A 654 25.89 14.90 -5.90
CA GLU A 654 25.02 13.75 -6.21
C GLU A 654 24.08 13.36 -5.07
N HIS A 655 24.32 13.85 -3.84
CA HIS A 655 23.47 13.57 -2.67
C HIS A 655 22.25 14.49 -2.50
N GLU A 656 22.12 15.57 -3.30
CA GLU A 656 20.98 16.51 -3.18
C GLU A 656 20.33 16.84 -4.54
N THR A 657 20.30 15.91 -5.49
CA THR A 657 19.36 16.05 -6.61
C THR A 657 17.94 15.87 -6.09
N GLU A 658 17.25 16.96 -5.83
CA GLU A 658 15.83 16.99 -5.49
C GLU A 658 15.02 16.18 -6.52
N THR A 659 14.48 15.03 -6.09
CA THR A 659 13.69 14.14 -6.94
C THR A 659 12.19 14.41 -6.83
N GLY A 660 11.46 13.99 -7.85
CA GLY A 660 10.02 14.08 -7.97
C GLY A 660 9.46 15.48 -7.89
N PHE A 661 10.10 16.41 -8.60
CA PHE A 661 9.69 17.80 -8.71
C PHE A 661 9.11 18.13 -10.07
N PHE A 662 8.10 18.99 -10.07
CA PHE A 662 7.47 19.58 -11.23
C PHE A 662 7.43 21.10 -11.05
N ASP A 663 7.55 21.84 -12.15
CA ASP A 663 7.36 23.28 -12.08
C ASP A 663 5.92 23.63 -11.71
N VAL A 664 4.95 22.90 -12.29
CA VAL A 664 3.52 23.12 -12.09
C VAL A 664 2.78 21.82 -11.76
N VAL A 665 1.93 21.86 -10.75
CA VAL A 665 0.95 20.80 -10.44
C VAL A 665 -0.44 21.30 -10.76
N LEU A 666 -1.12 20.67 -11.71
CA LEU A 666 -2.51 20.95 -12.06
C LEU A 666 -3.42 19.94 -11.37
N VAL A 667 -4.34 20.40 -10.53
CA VAL A 667 -5.31 19.57 -9.82
C VAL A 667 -6.71 19.83 -10.39
N ASP A 668 -7.23 18.89 -11.16
CA ASP A 668 -8.61 18.93 -11.65
C ASP A 668 -9.60 18.36 -10.62
N GLU A 669 -10.84 18.84 -10.66
CA GLU A 669 -11.90 18.55 -9.69
C GLU A 669 -11.49 18.80 -8.23
N ALA A 670 -10.68 19.85 -8.00
CA ALA A 670 -10.15 20.19 -6.68
C ALA A 670 -11.26 20.48 -5.65
N GLY A 671 -12.43 20.98 -6.10
CA GLY A 671 -13.60 21.21 -5.24
C GLY A 671 -14.21 19.93 -4.67
N GLN A 672 -13.96 18.77 -5.27
CA GLN A 672 -14.46 17.47 -4.82
C GLN A 672 -13.45 16.71 -3.93
N MET A 673 -12.30 17.32 -3.63
CA MET A 673 -11.24 16.67 -2.87
C MET A 673 -11.01 17.33 -1.50
N THR A 674 -10.81 16.52 -0.46
CA THR A 674 -10.42 17.06 0.85
C THR A 674 -9.01 17.65 0.78
N LEU A 675 -8.78 18.75 1.51
CA LEU A 675 -7.46 19.38 1.55
C LEU A 675 -6.34 18.38 1.86
N PRO A 676 -6.44 17.51 2.89
CA PRO A 676 -5.40 16.53 3.18
C PRO A 676 -5.14 15.52 2.05
N ALA A 677 -6.15 15.18 1.23
CA ALA A 677 -5.95 14.29 0.07
C ALA A 677 -5.21 14.96 -1.09
N SER A 678 -5.20 16.29 -1.16
CA SER A 678 -4.48 17.06 -2.17
C SER A 678 -2.99 17.24 -1.85
N VAL A 679 -2.64 17.35 -0.56
CA VAL A 679 -1.28 17.62 -0.06
C VAL A 679 -0.18 16.76 -0.72
N PRO A 680 -0.33 15.43 -0.88
CA PRO A 680 0.72 14.61 -1.48
C PRO A 680 1.11 15.05 -2.89
N ALA A 681 0.14 15.50 -3.70
CA ALA A 681 0.41 15.98 -5.04
C ALA A 681 0.98 17.40 -5.02
N LEU A 682 0.47 18.27 -4.14
CA LEU A 682 0.93 19.66 -4.05
C LEU A 682 2.40 19.77 -3.59
N LEU A 683 2.87 18.84 -2.76
CA LEU A 683 4.29 18.74 -2.38
C LEU A 683 5.24 18.42 -3.55
N ARG A 684 4.69 18.05 -4.72
CA ARG A 684 5.48 17.67 -5.90
C ARG A 684 5.82 18.84 -6.82
N GLY A 685 5.34 20.07 -6.59
CA GLY A 685 5.75 21.17 -7.45
C GLY A 685 5.84 22.55 -6.84
N ALA A 686 6.45 23.45 -7.62
CA ALA A 686 6.73 24.82 -7.21
C ALA A 686 5.46 25.66 -7.14
N VAL A 687 4.63 25.53 -8.18
CA VAL A 687 3.36 26.23 -8.37
C VAL A 687 2.26 25.18 -8.45
N PHE A 688 1.13 25.42 -7.80
CA PHE A 688 -0.04 24.58 -7.96
C PHE A 688 -1.23 25.35 -8.51
N VAL A 689 -2.00 24.70 -9.37
CA VAL A 689 -3.23 25.24 -9.94
C VAL A 689 -4.37 24.34 -9.53
N LEU A 690 -5.36 24.90 -8.84
CA LEU A 690 -6.56 24.17 -8.46
C LEU A 690 -7.70 24.55 -9.41
N VAL A 691 -8.26 23.56 -10.08
CA VAL A 691 -9.39 23.72 -10.99
C VAL A 691 -10.59 23.01 -10.40
N GLY A 692 -11.71 23.70 -10.27
CA GLY A 692 -12.92 23.13 -9.69
C GLY A 692 -14.04 24.15 -9.58
N ASP A 693 -15.12 23.75 -8.95
CA ASP A 693 -16.27 24.60 -8.73
C ASP A 693 -16.83 24.35 -7.33
N PRO A 694 -16.75 25.32 -6.39
CA PRO A 694 -17.27 25.15 -5.04
C PRO A 694 -18.80 25.08 -4.99
N ALA A 695 -19.50 25.40 -6.08
CA ALA A 695 -20.95 25.25 -6.19
C ALA A 695 -21.37 23.82 -6.61
N GLN A 696 -20.42 22.97 -7.01
CA GLN A 696 -20.67 21.54 -7.27
C GLN A 696 -20.56 20.71 -5.99
N LEU A 697 -20.66 19.38 -6.12
CA LEU A 697 -20.59 18.48 -4.98
C LEU A 697 -19.28 18.67 -4.20
N PRO A 698 -19.33 18.88 -2.87
CA PRO A 698 -18.14 18.90 -2.03
C PRO A 698 -17.57 17.48 -1.88
N PRO A 699 -16.38 17.33 -1.25
CA PRO A 699 -15.89 16.02 -0.86
C PRO A 699 -16.91 15.32 0.05
N LEU A 700 -17.13 14.02 -0.17
CA LEU A 700 -18.09 13.21 0.58
C LEU A 700 -17.69 13.02 2.05
#